data_AF-A0A8D0A0M1-F1
#
_entry.id   AF-A0A8D0A0M1-F1
#
_cell.length_a   1.000
_cell.length_b   1.000
_cell.length_c   1.000
_cell.angle_alpha   90.00
_cell.angle_beta   90.00
_cell.angle_gamma   90.00
#
_symmetry.space_group_name_H-M   'P 1'
#
loop_
_entity.id
_entity.type
_entity.pdbx_description
1 polymer ?
#
loop_
_entity_poly.entity_id
_entity_poly.type
_entity_poly.pdbx_seq_one_letter_code
_entity_poly.pdbx_strand_id
1 'polypeptide(L)'
;IQQCLNSEIMFHCRLKQPFVLFGKHSSSEDLESYSFNFPSESHQVRNTGPLGSAARHMILQCVAPKGPLACSRTYFFETTHTPYLGNQNTEQKKTEVLLLSQIYSAAVQAVLSGIKCYSCTSSATKAKDVAENTFLMALDSMNLSPYRSSLRYGLTCFIFVFRIIPLTDEESRYAVKTASMTVHDIPDLQWDRGDLGSVVFSESFLESSINIQQKDGTVSSDSCYAILTTTVPRYACWLVCVGLKIYFRSLCRFSLQFRFPKTHIFRKIIFFSEGLLFIHSQYGTFTLSKDHISTIKFYDPDSSAVSSLLVEYESSMLPHLPYPLHSADHCLVFALQPRSKSHRAFYSKVRSLASDSDRKLHDSQEPPVAKRRGSLKTSYCQLPEQDMFRQHFALSSIGQEPILYDHLGVLFPSAELRNPVSSQGDKVVITIITGLPGSHKKRLCNFLVQLNKEHGRWVVYEPDPDSCDSFSASHLQQYLSSFLESQRGPGGKPRLLVLSPGYTDVLDVVQAVLFHPDPVVQACFTIGAVTACVDPLFLSEFIFPFCASCMSGIVSTVVFTGLTAEQKRPLVQHVHQLVRSANPTAAFILAEKGAVTRNEDVNLILSDSSFNEPQMLRARYVLYPGWCKGRFCSGSGSLVLTQQRVAFKRPLERPLFVTRCKALKSSLRPSPFRGNVYNVWGKVRFSDSDQLMEVSYNTVSGTLSIVPLTPGPKDTTTPCFLIFDGVGLTEDGLKDWLRLCAKQKQTKKPKKTKSTLSPQEIKSIHMTRHLDPLPPGFFYNGYQYVDIFGEKMNFHPCILFQAILTNCLYVYQNEQANRNH
;
A
#
# COMPACT_ATOMS: atom_id res chain seq x y z
N ILE A 1 -8.20 -5.21 -0.61
CA ILE A 1 -9.45 -5.18 0.21
C ILE A 1 -10.69 -5.01 -0.67
N GLN A 2 -10.84 -3.92 -1.43
CA GLN A 2 -12.05 -3.68 -2.24
C GLN A 2 -12.21 -4.67 -3.42
N GLN A 3 -11.11 -5.12 -4.03
CA GLN A 3 -11.13 -6.22 -5.01
C GLN A 3 -11.47 -7.59 -4.40
N CYS A 4 -11.14 -7.84 -3.13
CA CYS A 4 -11.52 -9.09 -2.44
C CYS A 4 -13.02 -9.13 -2.12
N LEU A 5 -13.69 -7.97 -2.09
CA LEU A 5 -15.11 -7.83 -1.73
C LEU A 5 -16.04 -7.79 -2.96
N ASN A 6 -15.52 -7.44 -4.15
CA ASN A 6 -16.34 -7.19 -5.35
C ASN A 6 -16.16 -8.27 -6.43
N SER A 7 -16.59 -9.50 -6.18
CA SER A 7 -16.81 -10.47 -7.25
C SER A 7 -18.25 -10.97 -7.24
N GLU A 8 -19.06 -10.45 -8.15
CA GLU A 8 -20.39 -10.99 -8.46
C GLU A 8 -20.24 -12.36 -9.11
N ILE A 9 -20.56 -13.42 -8.37
CA ILE A 9 -20.84 -14.73 -8.95
C ILE A 9 -22.05 -15.33 -8.21
N MET A 10 -23.18 -15.39 -8.93
CA MET A 10 -24.38 -16.15 -8.56
C MET A 10 -24.07 -17.65 -8.63
N PHE A 11 -24.07 -18.34 -7.48
CA PHE A 11 -24.23 -19.80 -7.42
C PHE A 11 -24.90 -20.22 -6.10
N HIS A 12 -25.82 -21.18 -6.20
CA HIS A 12 -26.58 -21.83 -5.14
C HIS A 12 -25.66 -22.67 -4.22
N CYS A 13 -25.12 -22.07 -3.15
CA CYS A 13 -24.43 -22.82 -2.10
C CYS A 13 -25.32 -22.87 -0.85
N ARG A 14 -25.48 -24.05 -0.21
CA ARG A 14 -26.25 -24.30 1.03
C ARG A 14 -26.06 -23.23 2.11
N LEU A 15 -24.87 -22.66 2.16
CA LEU A 15 -24.39 -21.74 3.18
C LEU A 15 -24.82 -20.27 2.95
N LYS A 16 -25.55 -19.97 1.85
CA LYS A 16 -25.92 -18.60 1.47
C LYS A 16 -27.34 -18.16 1.86
N GLN A 17 -28.17 -19.04 2.43
CA GLN A 17 -29.54 -18.66 2.80
C GLN A 17 -29.62 -18.23 4.28
N PRO A 18 -30.14 -17.02 4.57
CA PRO A 18 -30.46 -16.65 5.94
C PRO A 18 -31.68 -17.45 6.42
N PHE A 19 -31.65 -17.90 7.67
CA PHE A 19 -32.77 -18.62 8.28
C PHE A 19 -32.90 -18.31 9.77
N VAL A 20 -34.07 -18.64 10.32
CA VAL A 20 -34.35 -18.63 11.76
C VAL A 20 -35.06 -19.92 12.14
N LEU A 21 -34.51 -20.66 13.10
CA LEU A 21 -35.08 -21.89 13.64
C LEU A 21 -35.36 -21.72 15.13
N PHE A 22 -36.42 -22.34 15.65
CA PHE A 22 -36.84 -22.22 17.05
C PHE A 22 -36.93 -23.59 17.71
N GLY A 23 -36.35 -23.72 18.91
CA GLY A 23 -36.52 -24.92 19.74
C GLY A 23 -36.15 -26.22 19.01
N LYS A 24 -37.06 -27.18 19.02
CA LYS A 24 -36.89 -28.51 18.39
C LYS A 24 -36.81 -28.50 16.87
N HIS A 25 -37.28 -27.45 16.21
CA HIS A 25 -37.10 -27.27 14.76
C HIS A 25 -35.67 -26.87 14.38
N SER A 26 -34.72 -27.06 15.29
CA SER A 26 -33.29 -26.95 15.01
C SER A 26 -32.64 -28.33 14.94
N SER A 27 -33.41 -29.38 14.66
CA SER A 27 -32.88 -30.74 14.52
C SER A 27 -31.82 -30.83 13.41
N SER A 28 -31.02 -31.89 13.42
CA SER A 28 -30.07 -32.13 12.31
C SER A 28 -30.76 -32.16 10.94
N GLU A 29 -31.97 -32.72 10.85
CA GLU A 29 -32.75 -32.76 9.60
C GLU A 29 -33.22 -31.37 9.15
N ASP A 30 -33.73 -30.56 10.08
CA ASP A 30 -34.21 -29.21 9.79
C ASP A 30 -33.07 -28.28 9.32
N LEU A 31 -31.89 -28.41 9.93
CA LEU A 31 -30.68 -27.68 9.55
C LEU A 31 -30.16 -28.06 8.16
N GLU A 32 -30.47 -29.27 7.68
CA GLU A 32 -30.10 -29.74 6.33
C GLU A 32 -31.20 -29.49 5.28
N SER A 33 -32.43 -29.21 5.70
CA SER A 33 -33.59 -29.03 4.82
C SER A 33 -33.59 -27.68 4.09
N TYR A 34 -33.88 -27.69 2.79
CA TYR A 34 -33.86 -26.51 1.89
C TYR A 34 -35.20 -25.77 1.78
N SER A 35 -36.27 -26.30 2.35
CA SER A 35 -37.65 -25.86 2.10
C SER A 35 -38.21 -25.05 3.25
N PHE A 36 -37.79 -23.80 3.39
CA PHE A 36 -38.43 -22.87 4.31
C PHE A 36 -39.69 -22.25 3.69
N ASN A 37 -40.74 -23.06 3.54
CA ASN A 37 -42.09 -22.50 3.54
C ASN A 37 -42.40 -22.15 5.00
N PHE A 38 -42.11 -20.92 5.42
CA PHE A 38 -42.64 -20.42 6.69
C PHE A 38 -44.13 -20.11 6.47
N PRO A 39 -45.09 -20.89 7.01
CA PRO A 39 -46.40 -20.33 7.26
C PRO A 39 -46.20 -19.16 8.23
N SER A 40 -46.72 -17.99 7.87
CA SER A 40 -46.63 -16.72 8.59
C SER A 40 -47.40 -16.73 9.92
N GLU A 41 -47.23 -17.78 10.73
CA GLU A 41 -48.00 -18.01 11.93
C GLU A 41 -47.21 -17.66 13.18
N SER A 42 -47.69 -16.63 13.88
CA SER A 42 -47.26 -16.18 15.21
C SER A 42 -47.24 -17.26 16.32
N HIS A 43 -47.55 -18.52 15.99
CA HIS A 43 -47.70 -19.66 16.88
C HIS A 43 -46.38 -20.47 17.03
N GLN A 44 -45.38 -20.26 16.15
CA GLN A 44 -44.15 -21.06 16.12
C GLN A 44 -43.21 -20.88 17.34
N VAL A 45 -43.31 -19.81 18.14
CA VAL A 45 -42.51 -19.70 19.37
C VAL A 45 -43.17 -20.44 20.54
N ARG A 46 -44.49 -20.69 20.49
CA ARG A 46 -45.25 -21.18 21.65
C ARG A 46 -45.31 -22.70 21.78
N ASN A 47 -45.10 -23.44 20.68
CA ASN A 47 -45.35 -24.88 20.62
C ASN A 47 -44.13 -25.69 20.14
N THR A 48 -42.95 -25.09 20.11
CA THR A 48 -41.74 -25.67 19.49
C THR A 48 -40.65 -26.04 20.49
N GLY A 49 -40.95 -25.92 21.79
CA GLY A 49 -40.17 -26.52 22.87
C GLY A 49 -40.57 -27.97 23.16
N PRO A 50 -39.88 -28.64 24.09
CA PRO A 50 -40.23 -29.99 24.52
C PRO A 50 -41.70 -30.11 24.94
N LEU A 51 -42.35 -31.20 24.53
CA LEU A 51 -43.76 -31.50 24.81
C LEU A 51 -44.76 -30.40 24.37
N GLY A 52 -44.43 -29.64 23.30
CA GLY A 52 -45.29 -28.57 22.80
C GLY A 52 -45.26 -27.30 23.65
N SER A 53 -44.22 -27.12 24.47
CA SER A 53 -43.98 -25.90 25.24
C SER A 53 -43.40 -24.77 24.36
N ALA A 54 -43.20 -23.59 24.95
CA ALA A 54 -42.57 -22.47 24.25
C ALA A 54 -41.08 -22.73 24.01
N ALA A 55 -40.57 -22.31 22.84
CA ALA A 55 -39.15 -22.39 22.51
C ALA A 55 -38.29 -21.67 23.56
N ARG A 56 -37.19 -22.31 23.95
CA ARG A 56 -36.20 -21.75 24.88
C ARG A 56 -35.05 -21.03 24.18
N HIS A 57 -34.79 -21.39 22.92
CA HIS A 57 -33.74 -20.82 22.09
C HIS A 57 -34.16 -20.68 20.62
N MET A 58 -33.39 -19.89 19.88
CA MET A 58 -33.43 -19.80 18.43
C MET A 58 -32.02 -19.88 17.83
N ILE A 59 -31.93 -20.43 16.63
CA ILE A 59 -30.74 -20.36 15.78
C ILE A 59 -31.02 -19.36 14.68
N LEU A 60 -30.11 -18.40 14.51
CA LEU A 60 -30.16 -17.37 13.48
C LEU A 60 -28.92 -17.49 12.60
N GLN A 61 -29.09 -17.64 11.29
CA GLN A 61 -28.02 -17.49 10.31
C GLN A 61 -28.18 -16.17 9.55
N CYS A 62 -27.18 -15.31 9.66
CA CYS A 62 -27.08 -14.07 8.91
C CYS A 62 -26.09 -14.23 7.77
N VAL A 63 -26.48 -13.82 6.55
CA VAL A 63 -25.63 -13.87 5.36
C VAL A 63 -25.67 -12.52 4.66
N ALA A 64 -24.51 -11.98 4.30
CA ALA A 64 -24.42 -10.78 3.50
C ALA A 64 -24.86 -11.06 2.05
N PRO A 65 -25.77 -10.25 1.47
CA PRO A 65 -26.36 -10.55 0.17
C PRO A 65 -25.35 -10.47 -0.99
N LYS A 66 -24.31 -9.65 -0.86
CA LYS A 66 -23.31 -9.38 -1.91
C LYS A 66 -21.88 -9.79 -1.54
N GLY A 67 -21.69 -10.58 -0.49
CA GLY A 67 -20.34 -10.87 0.02
C GLY A 67 -20.19 -12.23 0.70
N PRO A 68 -18.96 -12.63 1.02
CA PRO A 68 -18.65 -13.91 1.67
C PRO A 68 -18.86 -13.89 3.19
N LEU A 69 -19.51 -12.85 3.72
CA LEU A 69 -19.72 -12.71 5.16
C LEU A 69 -20.97 -13.46 5.56
N ALA A 70 -20.80 -14.39 6.50
CA ALA A 70 -21.91 -15.03 7.19
C ALA A 70 -21.53 -15.32 8.64
N CYS A 71 -22.54 -15.39 9.48
CA CYS A 71 -22.38 -15.88 10.84
C CYS A 71 -23.69 -16.47 11.35
N SER A 72 -23.56 -17.46 12.22
CA SER A 72 -24.68 -18.14 12.87
C SER A 72 -24.55 -17.95 14.38
N ARG A 73 -25.70 -17.73 15.02
CA ARG A 73 -25.80 -17.42 16.45
C ARG A 73 -26.93 -18.24 17.06
N THR A 74 -26.77 -18.61 18.32
CA THR A 74 -27.85 -19.18 19.13
C THR A 74 -28.21 -18.16 20.20
N TYR A 75 -29.49 -17.83 20.29
CA TYR A 75 -30.02 -16.86 21.26
C TYR A 75 -31.16 -17.46 22.09
N PHE A 76 -31.47 -16.86 23.24
CA PHE A 76 -32.32 -17.47 24.26
C PHE A 76 -33.55 -16.63 24.63
N PHE A 77 -34.64 -17.27 25.05
CA PHE A 77 -35.94 -16.66 25.38
C PHE A 77 -36.30 -16.67 26.87
N GLU A 78 -35.37 -17.07 27.74
CA GLU A 78 -35.48 -17.05 29.19
C GLU A 78 -34.14 -16.72 29.87
N THR A 79 -34.18 -16.35 31.14
CA THR A 79 -32.96 -16.06 31.92
C THR A 79 -32.24 -17.33 32.35
N THR A 80 -30.91 -17.29 32.37
CA THR A 80 -30.04 -18.37 32.87
C THR A 80 -29.94 -18.40 34.39
N HIS A 81 -30.52 -17.41 35.06
CA HIS A 81 -30.44 -17.20 36.50
C HIS A 81 -31.82 -16.96 37.10
N THR A 82 -31.92 -17.24 38.41
CA THR A 82 -33.05 -16.81 39.23
C THR A 82 -32.59 -15.63 40.06
N PRO A 83 -33.10 -14.42 39.87
CA PRO A 83 -32.60 -13.25 40.59
C PRO A 83 -32.77 -13.37 42.11
N TYR A 84 -31.82 -12.79 42.85
CA TYR A 84 -31.83 -12.85 44.30
C TYR A 84 -32.98 -12.02 44.88
N LEU A 85 -33.80 -12.64 45.74
CA LEU A 85 -34.98 -12.05 46.39
C LEU A 85 -34.95 -12.12 47.93
N GLY A 86 -33.77 -12.29 48.54
CA GLY A 86 -33.59 -12.12 49.98
C GLY A 86 -33.84 -13.34 50.88
N ASN A 87 -34.28 -14.49 50.34
CA ASN A 87 -34.38 -15.75 51.11
C ASN A 87 -34.63 -16.97 50.21
N GLN A 88 -33.61 -17.42 49.47
CA GLN A 88 -33.69 -18.63 48.63
C GLN A 88 -32.46 -19.50 48.82
N ASN A 89 -32.64 -20.82 48.72
CA ASN A 89 -31.56 -21.80 48.73
C ASN A 89 -30.47 -21.40 47.72
N THR A 90 -29.21 -21.53 48.13
CA THR A 90 -28.01 -21.29 47.32
C THR A 90 -27.82 -22.29 46.18
N GLU A 91 -28.71 -23.27 46.04
CA GLU A 91 -28.65 -24.26 44.97
C GLU A 91 -29.14 -23.66 43.64
N GLN A 92 -28.27 -23.67 42.64
CA GLN A 92 -28.62 -23.28 41.28
C GLN A 92 -29.63 -24.28 40.71
N LYS A 93 -30.88 -23.84 40.52
CA LYS A 93 -31.84 -24.61 39.73
C LYS A 93 -31.27 -24.76 38.32
N LYS A 94 -30.87 -25.98 37.97
CA LYS A 94 -30.50 -26.32 36.59
C LYS A 94 -31.74 -26.10 35.74
N THR A 95 -31.67 -25.19 34.78
CA THR A 95 -32.72 -24.93 33.80
C THR A 95 -32.22 -25.38 32.43
N GLU A 96 -33.14 -25.76 31.55
CA GLU A 96 -32.82 -26.10 30.14
C GLU A 96 -32.00 -24.97 29.48
N VAL A 97 -32.35 -23.71 29.75
CA VAL A 97 -31.70 -22.53 29.15
C VAL A 97 -30.28 -22.33 29.69
N LEU A 98 -30.05 -22.63 30.97
CA LEU A 98 -28.70 -22.61 31.55
C LEU A 98 -27.82 -23.69 30.89
N LEU A 99 -28.33 -24.91 30.75
CA LEU A 99 -27.63 -26.02 30.09
C LEU A 99 -27.27 -25.66 28.64
N LEU A 100 -28.25 -25.21 27.85
CA LEU A 100 -28.01 -24.81 26.46
C LEU A 100 -27.06 -23.60 26.35
N SER A 101 -27.12 -22.65 27.30
CA SER A 101 -26.18 -21.52 27.35
C SER A 101 -24.75 -21.96 27.65
N GLN A 102 -24.55 -22.95 28.53
CA GLN A 102 -23.25 -23.52 28.85
C GLN A 102 -22.66 -24.27 27.65
N ILE A 103 -23.44 -25.14 26.99
CA ILE A 103 -23.03 -25.85 25.77
C ILE A 103 -22.70 -24.85 24.65
N TYR A 104 -23.53 -23.83 24.45
CA TYR A 104 -23.26 -22.78 23.48
C TYR A 104 -21.99 -21.98 23.78
N SER A 105 -21.73 -21.67 25.05
CA SER A 105 -20.48 -21.03 25.48
C SER A 105 -19.25 -21.88 25.18
N ALA A 106 -19.32 -23.19 25.40
CA ALA A 106 -18.27 -24.13 25.00
C ALA A 106 -18.05 -24.10 23.48
N ALA A 107 -19.12 -24.07 22.67
CA ALA A 107 -19.01 -23.97 21.21
C ALA A 107 -18.36 -22.65 20.76
N VAL A 108 -18.68 -21.53 21.43
CA VAL A 108 -18.04 -20.24 21.17
C VAL A 108 -16.54 -20.29 21.45
N GLN A 109 -16.14 -20.82 22.62
CA GLN A 109 -14.73 -20.96 22.97
C GLN A 109 -13.97 -21.86 21.98
N ALA A 110 -14.59 -22.97 21.58
CA ALA A 110 -14.02 -23.91 20.63
C ALA A 110 -13.75 -23.29 19.25
N VAL A 111 -14.72 -22.59 18.67
CA VAL A 111 -14.55 -21.91 17.36
C VAL A 111 -13.47 -20.83 17.44
N LEU A 112 -13.43 -20.03 18.51
CA LEU A 112 -12.41 -18.99 18.65
C LEU A 112 -10.99 -19.57 18.82
N SER A 113 -10.85 -20.66 19.57
CA SER A 113 -9.60 -21.41 19.68
C SER A 113 -9.20 -22.06 18.36
N GLY A 114 -10.17 -22.60 17.61
CA GLY A 114 -9.97 -23.14 16.26
C GLY A 114 -9.48 -22.09 15.27
N ILE A 115 -10.10 -20.89 15.23
CA ILE A 115 -9.65 -19.76 14.41
C ILE A 115 -8.22 -19.37 14.76
N LYS A 116 -7.90 -19.24 16.05
CA LYS A 116 -6.55 -18.92 16.52
C LYS A 116 -5.54 -19.97 16.07
N CYS A 117 -5.86 -21.26 16.24
CA CYS A 117 -5.01 -22.37 15.82
C CYS A 117 -4.81 -22.38 14.30
N TYR A 118 -5.88 -22.21 13.52
CA TYR A 118 -5.81 -22.15 12.07
C TYR A 118 -4.90 -21.02 11.61
N SER A 119 -5.06 -19.81 12.18
CA SER A 119 -4.26 -18.64 11.80
C SER A 119 -2.75 -18.85 12.03
N CYS A 120 -2.36 -19.67 13.00
CA CYS A 120 -0.96 -19.99 13.31
C CYS A 120 -0.41 -21.18 12.52
N THR A 121 -1.26 -22.08 12.03
CA THR A 121 -0.83 -23.38 11.45
C THR A 121 -1.25 -23.58 10.00
N SER A 122 -2.16 -22.75 9.50
CA SER A 122 -2.89 -22.88 8.23
C SER A 122 -3.51 -24.27 8.00
N SER A 123 -3.74 -25.02 9.09
CA SER A 123 -4.16 -26.42 9.04
C SER A 123 -5.58 -26.58 9.58
N ALA A 124 -6.50 -26.94 8.68
CA ALA A 124 -7.91 -27.14 9.04
C ALA A 124 -8.09 -28.35 9.98
N THR A 125 -7.28 -29.39 9.82
CA THR A 125 -7.31 -30.59 10.67
C THR A 125 -6.86 -30.28 12.10
N LYS A 126 -5.70 -29.63 12.26
CA LYS A 126 -5.23 -29.20 13.59
C LYS A 126 -6.21 -28.25 14.28
N ALA A 127 -6.77 -27.31 13.52
CA ALA A 127 -7.76 -26.37 14.04
C ALA A 127 -9.04 -27.06 14.51
N LYS A 128 -9.51 -28.08 13.76
CA LYS A 128 -10.63 -28.94 14.15
C LYS A 128 -10.31 -29.69 15.45
N ASP A 129 -9.15 -30.34 15.54
CA ASP A 129 -8.74 -31.07 16.74
C ASP A 129 -8.66 -30.16 17.97
N VAL A 130 -8.11 -28.94 17.82
CA VAL A 130 -8.06 -27.95 18.90
C VAL A 130 -9.45 -27.47 19.30
N ALA A 131 -10.35 -27.23 18.34
CA ALA A 131 -11.72 -26.82 18.62
C ALA A 131 -12.49 -27.91 19.39
N GLU A 132 -12.43 -29.16 18.92
CA GLU A 132 -13.10 -30.29 19.58
C GLU A 132 -12.55 -30.53 21.00
N ASN A 133 -11.23 -30.49 21.18
CA ASN A 133 -10.64 -30.64 22.52
C ASN A 133 -11.02 -29.47 23.44
N THR A 134 -11.01 -28.24 22.94
CA THR A 134 -11.43 -27.06 23.71
C THR A 134 -12.90 -27.17 24.13
N PHE A 135 -13.77 -27.64 23.24
CA PHE A 135 -15.19 -27.86 23.53
C PHE A 135 -15.36 -28.85 24.70
N LEU A 136 -14.68 -30.01 24.63
CA LEU A 136 -14.78 -31.04 25.65
C LEU A 136 -14.22 -30.57 27.00
N MET A 137 -13.07 -29.88 27.02
CA MET A 137 -12.50 -29.32 28.24
C MET A 137 -13.41 -28.26 28.85
N ALA A 138 -14.07 -27.43 28.03
CA ALA A 138 -15.05 -26.47 28.51
C ALA A 138 -16.25 -27.16 29.16
N LEU A 139 -16.78 -28.24 28.58
CA LEU A 139 -17.85 -29.04 29.19
C LEU A 139 -17.44 -29.63 30.55
N ASP A 140 -16.22 -30.18 30.66
CA ASP A 140 -15.70 -30.71 31.92
C ASP A 140 -15.63 -29.62 32.99
N SER A 141 -15.14 -28.43 32.63
CA SER A 141 -15.05 -27.27 33.56
C SER A 141 -16.40 -26.78 34.07
N MET A 142 -17.49 -27.06 33.33
CA MET A 142 -18.86 -26.67 33.68
C MET A 142 -19.64 -27.79 34.38
N ASN A 143 -18.97 -28.89 34.77
CA ASN A 143 -19.58 -30.09 35.35
C ASN A 143 -20.64 -30.74 34.43
N LEU A 144 -20.44 -30.66 33.11
CA LEU A 144 -21.29 -31.28 32.08
C LEU A 144 -20.68 -32.58 31.51
N SER A 145 -19.81 -33.24 32.27
CA SER A 145 -19.21 -34.53 31.89
C SER A 145 -20.23 -35.63 31.51
N PRO A 146 -21.47 -35.71 32.07
CA PRO A 146 -22.45 -36.70 31.63
C PRO A 146 -22.92 -36.52 30.17
N TYR A 147 -22.83 -35.30 29.64
CA TYR A 147 -23.21 -34.97 28.27
C TYR A 147 -22.08 -35.24 27.26
N ARG A 148 -20.85 -35.49 27.75
CA ARG A 148 -19.63 -35.56 26.93
C ARG A 148 -19.71 -36.63 25.84
N SER A 149 -20.16 -37.83 26.18
CA SER A 149 -20.27 -38.95 25.23
C SER A 149 -21.32 -38.64 24.17
N SER A 150 -22.52 -38.24 24.57
CA SER A 150 -23.63 -37.96 23.66
C SER A 150 -23.34 -36.79 22.71
N LEU A 151 -22.77 -35.69 23.22
CA LEU A 151 -22.49 -34.51 22.41
C LEU A 151 -21.30 -34.70 21.46
N ARG A 152 -20.38 -35.63 21.75
CA ARG A 152 -19.26 -35.93 20.85
C ARG A 152 -19.73 -36.53 19.52
N TYR A 153 -20.80 -37.33 19.53
CA TYR A 153 -21.34 -37.94 18.30
C TYR A 153 -22.17 -36.97 17.46
N GLY A 154 -22.83 -35.99 18.09
CA GLY A 154 -23.58 -34.92 17.42
C GLY A 154 -22.75 -33.66 17.10
N LEU A 155 -21.42 -33.73 17.21
CA LEU A 155 -20.55 -32.58 17.02
C LEU A 155 -20.09 -32.45 15.57
N THR A 156 -20.36 -31.30 14.97
CA THR A 156 -19.95 -30.98 13.62
C THR A 156 -19.11 -29.70 13.62
N CYS A 157 -17.83 -29.80 13.25
CA CYS A 157 -16.90 -28.66 13.19
C CYS A 157 -16.27 -28.54 11.80
N PHE A 158 -16.34 -27.35 11.21
CA PHE A 158 -15.75 -27.06 9.91
C PHE A 158 -15.09 -25.69 9.88
N ILE A 159 -13.96 -25.62 9.17
CA ILE A 159 -13.44 -24.39 8.60
C ILE A 159 -13.58 -24.54 7.10
N PHE A 160 -14.11 -23.52 6.42
CA PHE A 160 -14.24 -23.53 4.96
C PHE A 160 -14.14 -22.11 4.39
N VAL A 161 -13.85 -22.03 3.09
CA VAL A 161 -13.94 -20.80 2.30
C VAL A 161 -15.25 -20.85 1.52
N PHE A 162 -15.96 -19.73 1.42
CA PHE A 162 -17.24 -19.65 0.69
C PHE A 162 -17.11 -19.86 -0.83
N ARG A 163 -15.89 -19.84 -1.36
CA ARG A 163 -15.54 -20.25 -2.73
C ARG A 163 -15.12 -21.72 -2.74
N ILE A 164 -15.26 -22.39 -3.90
CA ILE A 164 -14.68 -23.72 -4.17
C ILE A 164 -13.15 -23.59 -4.34
N ILE A 165 -12.50 -22.87 -3.44
CA ILE A 165 -11.05 -22.81 -3.34
C ILE A 165 -10.70 -23.72 -2.15
N PRO A 166 -9.99 -24.83 -2.38
CA PRO A 166 -9.51 -25.66 -1.29
C PRO A 166 -8.76 -24.82 -0.26
N LEU A 167 -8.91 -25.10 1.03
CA LEU A 167 -8.13 -24.43 2.08
C LEU A 167 -6.62 -24.64 1.95
N THR A 168 -6.20 -25.61 1.13
CA THR A 168 -4.81 -25.91 0.80
C THR A 168 -4.26 -25.03 -0.33
N ASP A 169 -5.11 -24.30 -1.03
CA ASP A 169 -4.71 -23.41 -2.12
C ASP A 169 -4.10 -22.11 -1.57
N GLU A 170 -3.03 -21.62 -2.18
CA GLU A 170 -2.38 -20.36 -1.79
C GLU A 170 -3.33 -19.16 -1.95
N GLU A 171 -4.24 -19.20 -2.93
CA GLU A 171 -5.24 -18.14 -3.12
C GLU A 171 -6.25 -18.06 -1.96
N SER A 172 -6.43 -19.17 -1.23
CA SER A 172 -7.32 -19.20 -0.06
C SER A 172 -6.83 -18.30 1.08
N ARG A 173 -5.53 -17.97 1.12
CA ARG A 173 -4.89 -17.17 2.16
C ARG A 173 -5.54 -15.79 2.33
N TYR A 174 -5.94 -15.17 1.22
CA TYR A 174 -6.56 -13.85 1.20
C TYR A 174 -8.09 -13.88 1.13
N ALA A 175 -8.69 -15.08 1.13
CA ALA A 175 -10.13 -15.26 1.14
C ALA A 175 -10.70 -15.18 2.56
N VAL A 176 -11.94 -14.68 2.67
CA VAL A 176 -12.71 -14.74 3.91
C VAL A 176 -13.05 -16.20 4.20
N LYS A 177 -12.70 -16.65 5.39
CA LYS A 177 -12.94 -18.01 5.90
C LYS A 177 -14.07 -17.97 6.91
N THR A 178 -14.80 -19.07 7.02
CA THR A 178 -15.83 -19.27 8.05
C THR A 178 -15.43 -20.46 8.90
N ALA A 179 -15.39 -20.25 10.21
CA ALA A 179 -15.29 -21.33 11.19
C ALA A 179 -16.65 -21.51 11.86
N SER A 180 -17.12 -22.75 11.94
CA SER A 180 -18.43 -23.09 12.49
C SER A 180 -18.36 -24.33 13.36
N MET A 181 -19.12 -24.32 14.44
CA MET A 181 -19.41 -25.49 15.25
C MET A 181 -20.92 -25.61 15.46
N THR A 182 -21.44 -26.78 15.16
CA THR A 182 -22.82 -27.18 15.41
C THR A 182 -22.82 -28.35 16.37
N VAL A 183 -23.64 -28.26 17.41
CA VAL A 183 -23.90 -29.35 18.34
C VAL A 183 -25.35 -29.77 18.10
N HIS A 184 -25.51 -30.91 17.44
CA HIS A 184 -26.79 -31.43 17.01
C HIS A 184 -27.53 -32.14 18.15
N ASP A 185 -28.86 -32.02 18.15
CA ASP A 185 -29.81 -32.88 18.86
C ASP A 185 -29.41 -33.15 20.33
N ILE A 186 -29.26 -32.08 21.10
CA ILE A 186 -28.80 -32.12 22.49
C ILE A 186 -29.83 -32.90 23.33
N PRO A 187 -29.44 -34.01 23.99
CA PRO A 187 -30.38 -34.81 24.76
C PRO A 187 -30.76 -34.13 26.07
N ASP A 188 -32.00 -34.27 26.52
CA ASP A 188 -32.43 -33.86 27.86
C ASP A 188 -32.19 -34.98 28.88
N LEU A 189 -30.96 -35.08 29.40
CA LEU A 189 -30.61 -36.10 30.40
C LEU A 189 -31.20 -35.83 31.80
N GLN A 190 -31.74 -34.64 32.05
CA GLN A 190 -32.23 -34.24 33.37
C GLN A 190 -33.72 -34.50 33.55
N TRP A 191 -34.51 -34.33 32.50
CA TRP A 191 -35.96 -34.53 32.57
C TRP A 191 -36.48 -35.62 31.62
N ASP A 192 -35.60 -36.29 30.87
CA ASP A 192 -35.92 -37.40 29.96
C ASP A 192 -37.04 -37.04 28.96
N ARG A 193 -37.03 -35.79 28.46
CA ARG A 193 -38.04 -35.22 27.55
C ARG A 193 -37.62 -35.23 26.07
N GLY A 194 -36.79 -36.18 25.67
CA GLY A 194 -36.22 -36.29 24.32
C GLY A 194 -35.08 -35.30 24.08
N ASP A 195 -34.95 -34.78 22.85
CA ASP A 195 -33.97 -33.74 22.51
C ASP A 195 -34.42 -32.34 22.98
N LEU A 196 -33.47 -31.41 23.12
CA LEU A 196 -33.67 -29.99 23.37
C LEU A 196 -33.48 -29.16 22.09
N GLY A 197 -33.24 -29.78 20.93
CA GLY A 197 -32.77 -29.15 19.70
C GLY A 197 -31.25 -28.98 19.64
N SER A 198 -30.76 -28.17 18.71
CA SER A 198 -29.33 -27.95 18.45
C SER A 198 -28.87 -26.54 18.85
N VAL A 199 -27.55 -26.35 18.94
CA VAL A 199 -26.93 -25.02 19.00
C VAL A 199 -25.87 -24.86 17.91
N VAL A 200 -25.78 -23.65 17.34
CA VAL A 200 -24.83 -23.31 16.27
C VAL A 200 -24.11 -22.01 16.59
N PHE A 201 -22.79 -22.00 16.40
CA PHE A 201 -21.96 -20.81 16.41
C PHE A 201 -21.02 -20.78 15.21
N SER A 202 -20.96 -19.65 14.50
CA SER A 202 -19.97 -19.45 13.44
C SER A 202 -19.48 -18.02 13.32
N GLU A 203 -18.24 -17.84 12.85
CA GLU A 203 -17.63 -16.52 12.63
C GLU A 203 -16.94 -16.49 11.26
N SER A 204 -17.08 -15.37 10.56
CA SER A 204 -16.27 -15.04 9.39
C SER A 204 -15.00 -14.32 9.83
N PHE A 205 -13.84 -14.74 9.32
CA PHE A 205 -12.55 -14.18 9.67
C PHE A 205 -11.61 -14.08 8.46
N LEU A 206 -10.60 -13.21 8.60
CA LEU A 206 -9.43 -13.15 7.72
C LEU A 206 -8.20 -13.47 8.54
N GLU A 207 -7.25 -14.13 7.91
CA GLU A 207 -5.92 -14.35 8.46
C GLU A 207 -4.89 -13.55 7.67
N SER A 208 -3.72 -13.41 8.26
CA SER A 208 -2.56 -12.80 7.66
C SER A 208 -1.32 -13.48 8.20
N SER A 209 -0.37 -13.77 7.33
CA SER A 209 0.93 -14.34 7.70
C SER A 209 2.02 -13.58 6.96
N ILE A 210 3.04 -13.15 7.72
CA ILE A 210 4.24 -12.50 7.19
C ILE A 210 5.46 -13.34 7.54
N ASN A 211 6.42 -13.40 6.64
CA ASN A 211 7.70 -14.03 6.91
C ASN A 211 8.65 -13.01 7.54
N ILE A 212 9.39 -13.44 8.55
CA ILE A 212 10.35 -12.64 9.30
C ILE A 212 11.71 -13.32 9.22
N GLN A 213 12.70 -12.60 8.70
CA GLN A 213 14.09 -13.01 8.74
C GLN A 213 14.73 -12.57 10.06
N GLN A 214 15.16 -13.58 10.82
CA GLN A 214 15.88 -13.44 12.08
C GLN A 214 17.35 -13.04 11.83
N LYS A 215 18.04 -12.61 12.89
CA LYS A 215 19.44 -12.16 12.82
C LYS A 215 20.43 -13.25 12.42
N ASP A 216 20.09 -14.50 12.72
CA ASP A 216 20.85 -15.69 12.33
C ASP A 216 20.57 -16.13 10.88
N GLY A 217 19.70 -15.41 10.16
CA GLY A 217 19.29 -15.71 8.80
C GLY A 217 18.13 -16.70 8.69
N THR A 218 17.63 -17.26 9.80
CA THR A 218 16.46 -18.14 9.79
C THR A 218 15.19 -17.36 9.46
N VAL A 219 14.21 -18.04 8.87
CA VAL A 219 12.91 -17.43 8.53
C VAL A 219 11.83 -18.02 9.42
N SER A 220 11.14 -17.16 10.15
CA SER A 220 9.98 -17.46 11.00
C SER A 220 8.72 -16.82 10.43
N SER A 221 7.54 -17.35 10.73
CA SER A 221 6.27 -16.73 10.36
C SER A 221 5.65 -16.04 11.57
N ASP A 222 5.18 -14.81 11.38
CA ASP A 222 4.26 -14.14 12.31
C ASP A 222 2.86 -14.12 11.71
N SER A 223 1.87 -14.44 12.54
CA SER A 223 0.49 -14.65 12.13
C SER A 223 -0.46 -13.76 12.91
N CYS A 224 -1.40 -13.15 12.19
CA CYS A 224 -2.44 -12.30 12.73
C CYS A 224 -3.80 -12.68 12.13
N TYR A 225 -4.89 -12.39 12.83
CA TYR A 225 -6.24 -12.62 12.30
C TYR A 225 -7.22 -11.55 12.79
N ALA A 226 -8.28 -11.35 12.02
CA ALA A 226 -9.38 -10.47 12.36
C ALA A 226 -10.71 -11.15 12.10
N ILE A 227 -11.58 -11.15 13.12
CA ILE A 227 -12.95 -11.65 13.02
C ILE A 227 -13.84 -10.50 12.52
N LEU A 228 -14.43 -10.69 11.34
CA LEU A 228 -15.21 -9.67 10.63
C LEU A 228 -16.64 -9.55 11.16
N THR A 229 -17.15 -10.60 11.82
CA THR A 229 -18.52 -10.71 12.36
C THR A 229 -18.61 -10.46 13.87
N THR A 230 -17.53 -9.93 14.48
CA THR A 230 -17.44 -9.67 15.93
C THR A 230 -18.48 -8.66 16.45
N THR A 231 -18.98 -7.78 15.58
CA THR A 231 -19.98 -6.75 15.94
C THR A 231 -21.38 -7.34 16.14
N VAL A 232 -21.65 -8.54 15.62
CA VAL A 232 -22.89 -9.26 15.87
C VAL A 232 -22.80 -9.92 17.25
N PRO A 233 -23.65 -9.55 18.23
CA PRO A 233 -23.55 -10.06 19.59
C PRO A 233 -23.50 -11.58 19.61
N ARG A 234 -22.45 -12.14 20.24
CA ARG A 234 -22.30 -13.61 20.36
C ARG A 234 -23.36 -14.21 21.28
N TYR A 235 -23.82 -13.45 22.29
CA TYR A 235 -24.86 -13.89 23.20
C TYR A 235 -25.95 -12.83 23.33
N ALA A 236 -27.20 -13.26 23.32
CA ALA A 236 -28.36 -12.46 23.68
C ALA A 236 -29.45 -13.35 24.25
N CYS A 237 -30.16 -12.80 25.23
CA CYS A 237 -31.29 -13.41 25.89
C CYS A 237 -32.41 -12.37 26.04
N TRP A 238 -33.66 -12.77 25.78
CA TRP A 238 -34.85 -11.94 25.99
C TRP A 238 -35.84 -12.64 26.91
N LEU A 239 -36.56 -11.88 27.74
CA LEU A 239 -37.71 -12.41 28.47
C LEU A 239 -38.98 -12.29 27.62
N VAL A 240 -39.62 -13.42 27.31
CA VAL A 240 -40.94 -13.42 26.67
C VAL A 240 -42.00 -12.99 27.71
N CYS A 241 -42.89 -12.06 27.32
CA CYS A 241 -43.67 -11.11 28.14
C CYS A 241 -44.43 -11.60 29.41
N VAL A 242 -44.55 -12.89 29.70
CA VAL A 242 -45.39 -13.40 30.80
C VAL A 242 -44.65 -13.34 32.15
N GLY A 243 -43.32 -13.55 32.17
CA GLY A 243 -42.52 -13.56 33.41
C GLY A 243 -42.31 -12.18 34.03
N LEU A 244 -42.20 -11.12 33.22
CA LEU A 244 -41.89 -9.76 33.68
C LEU A 244 -42.94 -9.24 34.68
N LYS A 245 -44.24 -9.50 34.45
CA LYS A 245 -45.32 -9.02 35.32
C LYS A 245 -45.31 -9.66 36.71
N ILE A 246 -45.00 -10.95 36.80
CA ILE A 246 -44.89 -11.70 38.06
C ILE A 246 -43.63 -11.26 38.80
N TYR A 247 -42.54 -11.11 38.05
CA TYR A 247 -41.23 -10.70 38.55
C TYR A 247 -41.25 -9.29 39.15
N PHE A 248 -41.88 -8.32 38.48
CA PHE A 248 -42.08 -6.97 39.02
C PHE A 248 -43.03 -6.95 40.23
N ARG A 249 -44.04 -7.83 40.29
CA ARG A 249 -44.94 -7.94 41.45
C ARG A 249 -44.21 -8.41 42.72
N SER A 250 -43.24 -9.30 42.61
CA SER A 250 -42.41 -9.73 43.76
C SER A 250 -41.43 -8.66 44.21
N LEU A 251 -40.76 -7.95 43.29
CA LEU A 251 -39.86 -6.84 43.63
C LEU A 251 -40.59 -5.66 44.29
N CYS A 252 -41.83 -5.37 43.89
CA CYS A 252 -42.67 -4.37 44.53
C CYS A 252 -43.08 -4.70 45.98
N ARG A 253 -42.94 -5.95 46.45
CA ARG A 253 -43.16 -6.27 47.88
C ARG A 253 -42.00 -5.84 48.77
N PHE A 254 -40.79 -5.69 48.21
CA PHE A 254 -39.58 -5.33 48.96
C PHE A 254 -39.27 -3.82 48.99
N SER A 255 -40.03 -2.98 48.28
CA SER A 255 -39.81 -1.53 48.31
C SER A 255 -41.11 -0.75 48.14
N LEU A 256 -41.39 0.15 49.09
CA LEU A 256 -42.48 1.11 49.07
C LEU A 256 -42.57 1.84 47.72
N GLN A 257 -43.78 1.83 47.13
CA GLN A 257 -44.26 2.69 46.03
C GLN A 257 -43.26 3.03 44.90
N PHE A 258 -43.09 2.13 43.93
CA PHE A 258 -42.54 2.49 42.62
C PHE A 258 -43.59 2.36 41.51
N ARG A 259 -43.92 3.50 40.87
CA ARG A 259 -44.71 3.56 39.63
C ARG A 259 -43.74 3.66 38.45
N PHE A 260 -43.54 2.55 37.72
CA PHE A 260 -42.62 2.51 36.57
C PHE A 260 -43.28 2.98 35.26
N PRO A 261 -42.58 3.76 34.41
CA PRO A 261 -43.09 4.21 33.11
C PRO A 261 -43.09 3.08 32.07
N LYS A 262 -44.15 3.04 31.25
CA LYS A 262 -44.37 2.08 30.16
C LYS A 262 -43.52 2.41 28.92
N THR A 263 -42.19 2.32 28.93
CA THR A 263 -41.39 2.40 27.68
C THR A 263 -39.99 1.81 27.81
N HIS A 264 -39.62 0.97 26.83
CA HIS A 264 -38.29 0.49 26.42
C HIS A 264 -37.10 0.76 27.36
N ILE A 265 -36.68 -0.25 28.13
CA ILE A 265 -35.53 -0.18 29.05
C ILE A 265 -34.31 -0.79 28.36
N PHE A 266 -33.43 0.04 27.79
CA PHE A 266 -32.26 -0.46 27.04
C PHE A 266 -31.00 -0.68 27.88
N ARG A 267 -30.85 -0.06 29.07
CA ARG A 267 -29.78 -0.28 30.08
C ARG A 267 -30.02 0.63 31.29
N LYS A 268 -30.19 0.11 32.50
CA LYS A 268 -30.36 0.93 33.72
C LYS A 268 -29.76 0.26 34.96
N ILE A 269 -28.92 1.00 35.68
CA ILE A 269 -28.46 0.65 37.03
C ILE A 269 -29.30 1.45 38.03
N ILE A 270 -29.82 0.79 39.07
CA ILE A 270 -30.58 1.41 40.15
C ILE A 270 -29.94 1.02 41.49
N PHE A 271 -29.57 2.02 42.28
CA PHE A 271 -29.01 1.83 43.63
C PHE A 271 -30.09 2.03 44.70
N PHE A 272 -30.14 1.14 45.69
CA PHE A 272 -31.00 1.18 46.88
C PHE A 272 -30.20 0.76 48.13
N SER A 273 -30.78 0.88 49.33
CA SER A 273 -30.05 0.69 50.61
C SER A 273 -29.44 -0.71 50.75
N GLU A 274 -30.18 -1.73 50.30
CA GLU A 274 -29.80 -3.14 50.42
C GLU A 274 -29.01 -3.69 49.21
N GLY A 275 -28.64 -2.86 48.22
CA GLY A 275 -27.88 -3.32 47.06
C GLY A 275 -28.13 -2.57 45.75
N LEU A 276 -27.89 -3.25 44.62
CA LEU A 276 -28.06 -2.69 43.29
C LEU A 276 -28.87 -3.61 42.37
N LEU A 277 -29.72 -3.00 41.55
CA LEU A 277 -30.54 -3.66 40.53
C LEU A 277 -30.02 -3.25 39.16
N PHE A 278 -29.70 -4.24 38.34
CA PHE A 278 -29.31 -4.05 36.96
C PHE A 278 -30.41 -4.53 36.01
N ILE A 279 -30.75 -3.70 35.03
CA ILE A 279 -31.70 -4.02 33.97
C ILE A 279 -31.01 -3.87 32.62
N HIS A 280 -30.96 -4.95 31.86
CA HIS A 280 -30.33 -5.01 30.56
C HIS A 280 -31.23 -5.70 29.53
N SER A 281 -31.28 -5.18 28.30
CA SER A 281 -32.11 -5.73 27.23
C SER A 281 -31.68 -7.13 26.76
N GLN A 282 -30.40 -7.47 26.90
CA GLN A 282 -29.81 -8.74 26.42
C GLN A 282 -29.45 -9.75 27.52
N TYR A 283 -29.43 -9.32 28.79
CA TYR A 283 -29.07 -10.19 29.94
C TYR A 283 -30.22 -10.30 30.95
N GLY A 284 -31.36 -9.66 30.68
CA GLY A 284 -32.46 -9.56 31.62
C GLY A 284 -32.14 -8.68 32.83
N THR A 285 -32.72 -9.04 33.97
CA THR A 285 -32.60 -8.29 35.22
C THR A 285 -31.91 -9.12 36.29
N PHE A 286 -30.99 -8.54 37.05
CA PHE A 286 -30.42 -9.20 38.23
C PHE A 286 -30.19 -8.19 39.35
N THR A 287 -30.15 -8.69 40.57
CA THR A 287 -29.96 -7.91 41.80
C THR A 287 -28.70 -8.40 42.49
N LEU A 288 -27.80 -7.50 42.88
CA LEU A 288 -26.70 -7.80 43.80
C LEU A 288 -27.08 -7.23 45.17
N SER A 289 -27.25 -8.11 46.14
CA SER A 289 -27.44 -7.71 47.55
C SER A 289 -26.14 -7.14 48.10
N LYS A 290 -26.24 -6.18 49.02
CA LYS A 290 -25.11 -5.66 49.81
C LYS A 290 -24.35 -6.78 50.51
N ASP A 291 -25.06 -7.80 50.99
CA ASP A 291 -24.45 -8.93 51.71
C ASP A 291 -23.49 -9.74 50.84
N HIS A 292 -23.75 -9.78 49.53
CA HIS A 292 -22.96 -10.55 48.59
C HIS A 292 -21.89 -9.74 47.85
N ILE A 293 -21.77 -8.45 48.14
CA ILE A 293 -20.73 -7.59 47.56
C ILE A 293 -19.54 -7.60 48.50
N SER A 294 -18.41 -8.14 48.05
CA SER A 294 -17.18 -8.20 48.84
C SER A 294 -16.46 -6.86 48.84
N THR A 295 -16.20 -6.30 47.65
CA THR A 295 -15.53 -5.00 47.50
C THR A 295 -16.10 -4.17 46.36
N ILE A 296 -15.99 -2.85 46.49
CA ILE A 296 -16.35 -1.89 45.44
C ILE A 296 -15.14 -0.99 45.19
N LYS A 297 -14.64 -0.97 43.94
CA LYS A 297 -13.56 -0.09 43.50
C LYS A 297 -14.08 0.87 42.43
N PHE A 298 -13.72 2.14 42.55
CA PHE A 298 -14.14 3.16 41.60
C PHE A 298 -12.91 3.76 40.91
N TYR A 299 -12.98 3.89 39.60
CA TYR A 299 -11.95 4.48 38.77
C TYR A 299 -12.55 5.64 37.99
N ASP A 300 -12.05 6.85 38.21
CA ASP A 300 -12.54 8.07 37.57
C ASP A 300 -11.39 8.81 36.86
N PRO A 301 -11.13 8.51 35.58
CA PRO A 301 -10.10 9.17 34.80
C PRO A 301 -10.61 10.52 34.29
N ASP A 302 -10.51 11.58 35.10
CA ASP A 302 -10.97 12.93 34.79
C ASP A 302 -12.50 13.09 34.51
N SER A 303 -13.04 14.27 34.82
CA SER A 303 -14.48 14.57 34.74
C SER A 303 -15.15 14.44 33.34
N SER A 304 -14.36 14.24 32.28
CA SER A 304 -14.80 14.11 30.89
C SER A 304 -14.79 12.67 30.34
N ALA A 305 -14.12 11.71 30.98
CA ALA A 305 -14.04 10.34 30.49
C ALA A 305 -14.96 9.38 31.27
N VAL A 306 -15.15 8.17 30.75
CA VAL A 306 -16.08 7.18 31.34
C VAL A 306 -15.50 6.61 32.63
N SER A 307 -16.13 6.90 33.77
CA SER A 307 -15.79 6.30 35.05
C SER A 307 -16.19 4.82 35.09
N SER A 308 -15.44 3.99 35.80
CA SER A 308 -15.66 2.55 35.92
C SER A 308 -15.88 2.15 37.38
N LEU A 309 -16.96 1.40 37.62
CA LEU A 309 -17.29 0.83 38.93
C LEU A 309 -17.07 -0.68 38.89
N LEU A 310 -16.12 -1.16 39.68
CA LEU A 310 -15.82 -2.59 39.83
C LEU A 310 -16.49 -3.09 41.10
N VAL A 311 -17.27 -4.16 40.98
CA VAL A 311 -18.00 -4.79 42.08
C VAL A 311 -17.56 -6.25 42.15
N GLU A 312 -16.76 -6.58 43.16
CA GLU A 312 -16.40 -7.96 43.49
C GLU A 312 -17.55 -8.58 44.29
N TYR A 313 -17.91 -9.82 43.97
CA TYR A 313 -19.05 -10.52 44.53
C TYR A 313 -18.66 -11.90 45.06
N GLU A 314 -19.44 -12.44 45.98
CA GLU A 314 -19.24 -13.78 46.52
C GLU A 314 -19.77 -14.87 45.57
N SER A 315 -19.13 -16.05 45.55
CA SER A 315 -19.53 -17.15 44.65
C SER A 315 -20.97 -17.64 44.88
N SER A 316 -21.57 -17.36 46.05
CA SER A 316 -22.99 -17.56 46.36
C SER A 316 -23.94 -16.81 45.42
N MET A 317 -23.46 -15.80 44.69
CA MET A 317 -24.24 -15.05 43.70
C MET A 317 -24.30 -15.67 42.31
N LEU A 318 -23.47 -16.65 41.97
CA LEU A 318 -23.46 -17.28 40.65
C LEU A 318 -24.84 -17.82 40.20
N PRO A 319 -25.65 -18.47 41.07
CA PRO A 319 -27.00 -18.91 40.72
C PRO A 319 -27.96 -17.76 40.37
N HIS A 320 -27.66 -16.56 40.85
CA HIS A 320 -28.49 -15.36 40.75
C HIS A 320 -27.98 -14.35 39.72
N LEU A 321 -26.88 -14.66 39.05
CA LEU A 321 -26.24 -13.83 38.04
C LEU A 321 -26.37 -14.49 36.65
N PRO A 322 -26.68 -13.74 35.57
CA PRO A 322 -26.68 -14.28 34.22
C PRO A 322 -25.36 -14.99 33.92
N TYR A 323 -25.45 -16.22 33.39
CA TYR A 323 -24.28 -17.05 33.09
C TYR A 323 -23.17 -16.34 32.27
N PRO A 324 -23.47 -15.53 31.23
CA PRO A 324 -22.43 -14.80 30.49
C PRO A 324 -21.65 -13.76 31.30
N LEU A 325 -22.12 -13.41 32.50
CA LEU A 325 -21.47 -12.48 33.42
C LEU A 325 -20.66 -13.19 34.50
N HIS A 326 -20.63 -14.53 34.49
CA HIS A 326 -19.79 -15.32 35.38
C HIS A 326 -18.33 -15.11 35.00
N SER A 327 -17.50 -14.83 35.99
CA SER A 327 -16.07 -14.64 35.81
C SER A 327 -15.29 -15.37 36.90
N ALA A 328 -14.10 -15.86 36.56
CA ALA A 328 -13.23 -16.56 37.50
C ALA A 328 -12.74 -15.67 38.66
N ASP A 329 -12.74 -14.35 38.44
CA ASP A 329 -12.36 -13.35 39.43
C ASP A 329 -13.57 -12.76 40.18
N HIS A 330 -14.77 -13.31 39.96
CA HIS A 330 -16.03 -12.90 40.60
C HIS A 330 -16.21 -11.37 40.66
N CYS A 331 -16.05 -10.69 39.53
CA CYS A 331 -16.00 -9.23 39.50
C CYS A 331 -16.71 -8.63 38.28
N LEU A 332 -17.71 -7.79 38.54
CA LEU A 332 -18.48 -7.06 37.53
C LEU A 332 -17.92 -5.65 37.34
N VAL A 333 -17.92 -5.17 36.09
CA VAL A 333 -17.50 -3.81 35.77
C VAL A 333 -18.67 -3.06 35.16
N PHE A 334 -19.08 -1.96 35.78
CA PHE A 334 -20.11 -1.05 35.29
C PHE A 334 -19.48 0.24 34.79
N ALA A 335 -19.64 0.51 33.49
CA ALA A 335 -19.25 1.79 32.91
C ALA A 335 -20.30 2.87 33.25
N LEU A 336 -19.87 3.94 33.91
CA LEU A 336 -20.69 5.07 34.29
C LEU A 336 -20.32 6.28 33.41
N GLN A 337 -21.15 6.53 32.39
CA GLN A 337 -20.93 7.69 31.52
C GLN A 337 -21.10 9.01 32.29
N PRO A 338 -20.22 10.01 32.10
CA PRO A 338 -20.33 11.30 32.77
C PRO A 338 -21.70 11.93 32.54
N ARG A 339 -22.22 12.61 33.57
CA ARG A 339 -23.52 13.31 33.55
C ARG A 339 -24.75 12.43 33.32
N SER A 340 -24.60 11.12 33.16
CA SER A 340 -25.72 10.18 33.05
C SER A 340 -26.54 10.10 34.36
N LYS A 341 -27.78 9.59 34.26
CA LYS A 341 -28.64 9.39 35.44
C LYS A 341 -28.02 8.38 36.43
N SER A 342 -27.37 7.33 35.94
CA SER A 342 -26.68 6.33 36.76
C SER A 342 -25.43 6.91 37.43
N HIS A 343 -24.65 7.74 36.74
CA HIS A 343 -23.51 8.45 37.32
C HIS A 343 -23.97 9.39 38.45
N ARG A 344 -25.00 10.21 38.21
CA ARG A 344 -25.58 11.08 39.27
C ARG A 344 -26.16 10.28 40.44
N ALA A 345 -26.81 9.15 40.16
CA ALA A 345 -27.38 8.28 41.20
C ALA A 345 -26.28 7.62 42.06
N PHE A 346 -25.16 7.19 41.46
CA PHE A 346 -24.03 6.64 42.19
C PHE A 346 -23.42 7.66 43.15
N TYR A 347 -23.14 8.87 42.66
CA TYR A 347 -22.57 9.95 43.47
C TYR A 347 -23.51 10.42 44.59
N SER A 348 -24.83 10.44 44.36
CA SER A 348 -25.80 10.88 45.38
C SER A 348 -26.18 9.82 46.42
N LYS A 349 -26.16 8.53 46.05
CA LYS A 349 -26.63 7.45 46.92
C LYS A 349 -25.54 6.53 47.46
N VAL A 350 -24.46 6.31 46.72
CA VAL A 350 -23.43 5.31 47.09
C VAL A 350 -22.21 5.99 47.70
N ARG A 351 -21.74 7.09 47.09
CA ARG A 351 -20.60 7.86 47.63
C ARG A 351 -20.91 8.53 48.97
N SER A 352 -22.16 8.94 49.19
CA SER A 352 -22.64 9.53 50.45
C SER A 352 -22.83 8.50 51.58
N LEU A 353 -23.06 7.22 51.26
CA LEU A 353 -23.20 6.13 52.24
C LEU A 353 -21.87 5.42 52.55
N ALA A 354 -20.90 5.47 51.63
CA ALA A 354 -19.58 4.88 51.81
C ALA A 354 -18.71 5.64 52.84
N SER A 355 -19.10 6.86 53.24
CA SER A 355 -18.46 7.60 54.33
C SER A 355 -18.88 7.12 55.73
N ASP A 356 -20.00 6.40 55.86
CA ASP A 356 -20.61 6.01 57.14
C ASP A 356 -20.54 4.50 57.46
N SER A 357 -19.91 3.67 56.61
CA SER A 357 -19.88 2.21 56.80
C SER A 357 -18.48 1.59 56.67
N ASP A 358 -18.21 0.54 57.46
CA ASP A 358 -16.91 -0.15 57.62
C ASP A 358 -16.31 -0.79 56.33
N ARG A 359 -16.97 -0.67 55.17
CA ARG A 359 -16.47 -1.16 53.87
C ARG A 359 -15.96 0.01 53.02
N LYS A 360 -14.63 0.19 52.98
CA LYS A 360 -13.96 1.30 52.28
C LYS A 360 -14.19 1.24 50.76
N LEU A 361 -14.74 2.33 50.20
CA LEU A 361 -14.67 2.59 48.76
C LEU A 361 -13.21 2.91 48.40
N HIS A 362 -12.59 2.08 47.56
CA HIS A 362 -11.21 2.31 47.14
C HIS A 362 -11.16 3.06 45.82
N ASP A 363 -10.59 4.26 45.85
CA ASP A 363 -10.20 5.00 44.64
C ASP A 363 -8.94 4.34 44.06
N SER A 364 -9.06 3.83 42.84
CA SER A 364 -7.92 3.24 42.11
C SER A 364 -7.26 4.30 41.24
N GLN A 365 -5.92 4.39 41.27
CA GLN A 365 -5.15 5.23 40.33
C GLN A 365 -4.77 4.50 39.04
N GLU A 366 -4.86 3.17 38.99
CA GLU A 366 -4.53 2.36 37.81
C GLU A 366 -5.78 2.05 36.97
N PRO A 367 -5.69 2.15 35.62
CA PRO A 367 -6.80 1.81 34.73
C PRO A 367 -7.12 0.30 34.80
N PRO A 368 -8.41 -0.08 34.90
CA PRO A 368 -8.84 -1.47 35.14
C PRO A 368 -8.49 -2.48 34.03
N VAL A 369 -7.98 -2.02 32.89
CA VAL A 369 -7.72 -2.83 31.70
C VAL A 369 -6.34 -3.52 31.74
N ALA A 370 -5.40 -3.07 32.57
CA ALA A 370 -4.04 -3.61 32.61
C ALA A 370 -3.95 -5.09 33.04
N LYS A 371 -4.92 -5.59 33.82
CA LYS A 371 -4.98 -7.00 34.28
C LYS A 371 -5.92 -7.91 33.46
N ARG A 372 -6.72 -7.37 32.53
CA ARG A 372 -7.78 -8.12 31.82
C ARG A 372 -7.69 -8.03 30.29
N ARG A 373 -6.51 -8.32 29.73
CA ARG A 373 -6.33 -8.35 28.27
C ARG A 373 -7.06 -9.52 27.56
N GLY A 374 -7.71 -10.44 28.29
CA GLY A 374 -8.18 -11.72 27.75
C GLY A 374 -9.69 -11.98 27.59
N SER A 375 -10.63 -11.19 28.13
CA SER A 375 -12.04 -11.68 28.24
C SER A 375 -13.20 -10.71 27.96
N LEU A 376 -13.00 -9.38 27.87
CA LEU A 376 -14.12 -8.42 27.78
C LEU A 376 -14.02 -7.42 26.60
N LYS A 377 -13.73 -7.92 25.39
CA LYS A 377 -13.78 -7.13 24.13
C LYS A 377 -15.12 -7.20 23.38
N THR A 378 -16.21 -7.59 24.02
CA THR A 378 -17.51 -7.85 23.35
C THR A 378 -18.49 -6.68 23.32
N SER A 379 -18.14 -5.47 23.82
CA SER A 379 -19.17 -4.43 24.04
C SER A 379 -18.97 -3.06 23.38
N TYR A 380 -17.76 -2.62 23.01
CA TYR A 380 -17.58 -1.39 22.22
C TYR A 380 -16.32 -1.49 21.34
N CYS A 381 -16.54 -1.40 20.02
CA CYS A 381 -15.52 -1.48 18.99
C CYS A 381 -14.83 -0.12 18.81
N GLN A 382 -13.80 0.14 19.59
CA GLN A 382 -12.56 0.64 18.99
C GLN A 382 -11.60 -0.54 19.05
N LEU A 383 -11.19 -1.05 17.89
CA LEU A 383 -10.35 -2.24 17.77
C LEU A 383 -8.91 -1.78 17.53
N PRO A 384 -8.08 -1.55 18.57
CA PRO A 384 -6.62 -1.44 18.42
C PRO A 384 -6.02 -2.61 17.60
N GLU A 385 -6.66 -3.78 17.64
CA GLU A 385 -6.30 -4.96 16.84
C GLU A 385 -6.60 -4.82 15.34
N GLN A 386 -7.58 -3.98 14.93
CA GLN A 386 -7.93 -3.82 13.53
C GLN A 386 -6.88 -3.00 12.77
N ASP A 387 -6.32 -1.96 13.39
CA ASP A 387 -5.25 -1.17 12.77
C ASP A 387 -3.97 -1.98 12.64
N MET A 388 -3.63 -2.76 13.66
CA MET A 388 -2.53 -3.73 13.61
C MET A 388 -2.76 -4.77 12.51
N PHE A 389 -3.94 -5.40 12.48
CA PHE A 389 -4.27 -6.37 11.44
C PHE A 389 -4.22 -5.75 10.04
N ARG A 390 -4.70 -4.51 9.85
CA ARG A 390 -4.62 -3.81 8.55
C ARG A 390 -3.18 -3.61 8.08
N GLN A 391 -2.30 -3.21 8.99
CA GLN A 391 -0.88 -3.03 8.69
C GLN A 391 -0.22 -4.36 8.35
N HIS A 392 -0.52 -5.41 9.14
CA HIS A 392 0.01 -6.75 8.94
C HIS A 392 -0.51 -7.36 7.62
N PHE A 393 -1.80 -7.22 7.35
CA PHE A 393 -2.46 -7.70 6.14
C PHE A 393 -1.96 -7.00 4.88
N ALA A 394 -1.69 -5.69 4.94
CA ALA A 394 -1.10 -4.97 3.81
C ALA A 394 0.25 -5.55 3.39
N LEU A 395 1.11 -5.87 4.35
CA LEU A 395 2.43 -6.46 4.08
C LEU A 395 2.32 -7.91 3.59
N SER A 396 1.43 -8.69 4.19
CA SER A 396 1.16 -10.09 3.81
C SER A 396 0.61 -10.23 2.38
N SER A 397 -0.15 -9.25 1.89
CA SER A 397 -0.89 -9.34 0.62
C SER A 397 -0.04 -9.13 -0.64
N ILE A 398 1.18 -8.63 -0.51
CA ILE A 398 1.96 -8.12 -1.66
C ILE A 398 3.05 -9.11 -2.08
N GLY A 399 3.54 -9.92 -1.15
CA GLY A 399 4.53 -10.95 -1.43
C GLY A 399 4.92 -11.74 -0.19
N GLN A 400 5.71 -12.79 -0.41
CA GLN A 400 6.23 -13.67 0.64
C GLN A 400 7.68 -13.33 1.02
N GLU A 401 8.20 -12.21 0.51
CA GLU A 401 9.54 -11.73 0.85
C GLU A 401 9.63 -11.43 2.35
N PRO A 402 10.68 -11.91 3.05
CA PRO A 402 10.75 -11.78 4.48
C PRO A 402 11.06 -10.35 4.91
N ILE A 403 10.44 -9.95 6.01
CA ILE A 403 10.67 -8.70 6.72
C ILE A 403 11.85 -8.90 7.68
N LEU A 404 12.74 -7.92 7.78
CA LEU A 404 13.87 -8.01 8.71
C LEU A 404 13.37 -7.83 10.14
N TYR A 405 13.83 -8.67 11.06
CA TYR A 405 13.44 -8.62 12.47
C TYR A 405 13.61 -7.21 13.08
N ASP A 406 14.72 -6.52 12.77
CA ASP A 406 14.99 -5.17 13.28
C ASP A 406 13.98 -4.11 12.81
N HIS A 407 13.21 -4.38 11.76
CA HIS A 407 12.17 -3.48 11.24
C HIS A 407 10.81 -3.71 11.88
N LEU A 408 10.58 -4.82 12.59
CA LEU A 408 9.27 -5.17 13.12
C LEU A 408 8.75 -4.15 14.14
N GLY A 409 9.59 -3.72 15.09
CA GLY A 409 9.19 -2.72 16.10
C GLY A 409 8.78 -1.39 15.48
N VAL A 410 9.40 -1.02 14.35
CA VAL A 410 9.09 0.20 13.60
C VAL A 410 7.79 0.03 12.80
N LEU A 411 7.59 -1.14 12.18
CA LEU A 411 6.39 -1.44 11.38
C LEU A 411 5.14 -1.64 12.25
N PHE A 412 5.32 -2.16 13.47
CA PHE A 412 4.27 -2.58 14.39
C PHE A 412 4.53 -2.07 15.83
N PRO A 413 4.35 -0.77 16.11
CA PRO A 413 4.68 -0.17 17.41
C PRO A 413 3.90 -0.73 18.61
N SER A 414 2.80 -1.44 18.35
CA SER A 414 1.95 -2.05 19.39
C SER A 414 2.41 -3.44 19.82
N ALA A 415 3.35 -4.06 19.08
CA ALA A 415 4.00 -5.28 19.53
C ALA A 415 4.95 -4.90 20.67
N GLU A 416 4.96 -5.67 21.76
CA GLU A 416 5.79 -5.43 22.96
C GLU A 416 7.30 -5.69 22.69
N LEU A 417 7.80 -5.26 21.53
CA LEU A 417 9.18 -5.30 21.12
C LEU A 417 9.86 -4.04 21.68
N ARG A 418 10.83 -4.25 22.58
CA ARG A 418 11.76 -3.19 23.00
C ARG A 418 12.31 -2.51 21.74
N ASN A 419 12.22 -1.18 21.70
CA ASN A 419 12.87 -0.38 20.67
C ASN A 419 14.31 -0.88 20.47
N PRO A 420 14.74 -1.23 19.25
CA PRO A 420 16.14 -1.50 19.03
C PRO A 420 16.91 -0.27 19.49
N VAL A 421 17.88 -0.48 20.37
CA VAL A 421 18.84 0.56 20.77
C VAL A 421 19.50 1.01 19.47
N SER A 422 19.13 2.19 19.01
CA SER A 422 19.69 2.77 17.80
C SER A 422 21.17 3.04 18.06
N SER A 423 22.05 2.10 17.69
CA SER A 423 23.48 2.31 17.53
C SER A 423 23.77 3.21 16.30
N GLN A 424 22.97 4.26 16.11
CA GLN A 424 23.08 5.21 14.99
C GLN A 424 24.17 6.26 15.22
N GLY A 425 24.76 6.32 16.43
CA GLY A 425 25.73 7.35 16.81
C GLY A 425 26.98 7.42 15.93
N ASP A 426 27.43 6.33 15.31
CA ASP A 426 28.77 6.26 14.71
C ASP A 426 28.80 6.15 13.16
N LYS A 427 27.65 6.02 12.49
CA LYS A 427 27.60 5.85 11.02
C LYS A 427 27.65 7.17 10.26
N VAL A 428 28.42 7.25 9.16
CA VAL A 428 28.42 8.39 8.23
C VAL A 428 27.05 8.49 7.57
N VAL A 429 26.41 9.66 7.69
CA VAL A 429 25.09 9.92 7.12
C VAL A 429 25.25 10.38 5.67
N ILE A 430 24.51 9.74 4.76
CA ILE A 430 24.44 10.07 3.35
C ILE A 430 23.10 10.75 3.07
N THR A 431 23.15 11.92 2.44
CA THR A 431 21.97 12.57 1.86
C THR A 431 22.06 12.48 0.34
N ILE A 432 21.06 11.85 -0.28
CA ILE A 432 21.01 11.68 -1.74
C ILE A 432 20.18 12.82 -2.32
N ILE A 433 20.77 13.59 -3.25
CA ILE A 433 20.07 14.64 -3.98
C ILE A 433 19.93 14.18 -5.44
N THR A 434 18.69 13.90 -5.83
CA THR A 434 18.34 13.46 -7.18
C THR A 434 17.45 14.50 -7.89
N GLY A 435 17.23 14.33 -9.18
CA GLY A 435 16.39 15.21 -9.99
C GLY A 435 16.81 15.17 -11.45
N LEU A 436 15.87 15.46 -12.35
CA LEU A 436 16.14 15.48 -13.79
C LEU A 436 17.16 16.58 -14.15
N PRO A 437 17.85 16.49 -15.30
CA PRO A 437 18.66 17.59 -15.82
C PRO A 437 17.84 18.88 -15.90
N GLY A 438 18.42 20.01 -15.50
CA GLY A 438 17.72 21.29 -15.43
C GLY A 438 17.02 21.57 -14.09
N SER A 439 16.82 20.58 -13.22
CA SER A 439 16.18 20.73 -11.89
C SER A 439 16.92 21.60 -10.87
N HIS A 440 18.05 22.21 -11.24
CA HIS A 440 18.91 23.00 -10.35
C HIS A 440 19.46 22.25 -9.11
N LYS A 441 19.45 20.91 -9.09
CA LYS A 441 20.00 20.10 -7.98
C LYS A 441 21.44 20.44 -7.57
N LYS A 442 22.30 20.78 -8.54
CA LYS A 442 23.69 21.23 -8.25
C LYS A 442 23.75 22.54 -7.48
N ARG A 443 22.87 23.50 -7.81
CA ARG A 443 22.78 24.78 -7.09
C ARG A 443 22.29 24.57 -5.66
N LEU A 444 21.28 23.71 -5.48
CA LEU A 444 20.82 23.33 -4.15
C LEU A 444 21.94 22.70 -3.31
N CYS A 445 22.68 21.74 -3.86
CA CYS A 445 23.80 21.12 -3.16
C CYS A 445 24.85 22.15 -2.73
N ASN A 446 25.27 23.02 -3.65
CA ASN A 446 26.25 24.07 -3.36
C ASN A 446 25.76 25.04 -2.29
N PHE A 447 24.47 25.41 -2.33
CA PHE A 447 23.84 26.25 -1.33
C PHE A 447 23.87 25.59 0.06
N LEU A 448 23.50 24.30 0.16
CA LEU A 448 23.50 23.55 1.42
C LEU A 448 24.92 23.42 2.01
N VAL A 449 25.92 23.15 1.16
CA VAL A 449 27.32 23.09 1.59
C VAL A 449 27.78 24.45 2.09
N GLN A 450 27.48 25.53 1.35
CA GLN A 450 27.87 26.90 1.73
C GLN A 450 27.26 27.33 3.06
N LEU A 451 25.97 27.05 3.27
CA LEU A 451 25.23 27.41 4.47
C LEU A 451 25.73 26.66 5.72
N ASN A 452 26.23 25.43 5.55
CA ASN A 452 26.68 24.59 6.66
C ASN A 452 28.21 24.46 6.79
N LYS A 453 29.00 25.30 6.10
CA LYS A 453 30.49 25.25 6.16
C LYS A 453 31.04 25.35 7.59
N GLU A 454 30.35 26.08 8.46
CA GLU A 454 30.76 26.29 9.85
C GLU A 454 30.25 25.18 10.81
N HIS A 455 29.27 24.38 10.37
CA HIS A 455 28.52 23.45 11.21
C HIS A 455 28.88 21.96 10.97
N GLY A 456 30.01 21.66 10.34
CA GLY A 456 30.49 20.28 10.18
C GLY A 456 31.37 20.07 8.96
N ARG A 457 31.83 18.84 8.77
CA ARG A 457 32.63 18.44 7.60
C ARG A 457 31.71 17.89 6.50
N TRP A 458 31.56 18.65 5.42
CA TRP A 458 30.71 18.30 4.29
C TRP A 458 31.53 17.81 3.11
N VAL A 459 31.16 16.66 2.55
CA VAL A 459 31.81 16.10 1.36
C VAL A 459 30.74 15.87 0.30
N VAL A 460 31.05 16.20 -0.95
CA VAL A 460 30.14 16.01 -2.09
C VAL A 460 30.73 14.97 -3.03
N TYR A 461 29.93 13.96 -3.35
CA TYR A 461 30.18 13.07 -4.47
C TYR A 461 29.43 13.58 -5.69
N GLU A 462 30.20 13.91 -6.73
CA GLU A 462 29.69 14.27 -8.05
C GLU A 462 30.43 13.43 -9.10
N PRO A 463 29.74 12.66 -9.96
CA PRO A 463 30.37 11.93 -11.06
C PRO A 463 31.07 12.88 -12.04
N ASP A 464 32.14 12.41 -12.68
CA ASP A 464 32.95 13.22 -13.60
C ASP A 464 32.07 13.77 -14.76
N PRO A 465 32.00 15.11 -14.93
CA PRO A 465 31.17 15.74 -15.97
C PRO A 465 31.61 15.40 -17.40
N ASP A 466 32.85 14.96 -17.63
CA ASP A 466 33.36 14.58 -18.96
C ASP A 466 33.19 13.07 -19.25
N SER A 467 32.81 12.27 -18.25
CA SER A 467 32.47 10.86 -18.44
C SER A 467 31.06 10.75 -19.06
N CYS A 468 30.99 10.06 -20.19
CA CYS A 468 29.74 9.89 -20.94
C CYS A 468 28.82 8.83 -20.33
N ASP A 469 29.25 8.24 -19.22
CA ASP A 469 28.63 7.05 -18.67
C ASP A 469 27.44 7.43 -17.78
N SER A 470 26.34 6.71 -18.02
CA SER A 470 25.25 6.55 -17.06
C SER A 470 25.80 6.24 -15.65
N PHE A 471 24.99 6.47 -14.61
CA PHE A 471 25.36 6.11 -13.24
C PHE A 471 25.98 4.71 -13.15
N SER A 472 27.14 4.62 -12.49
CA SER A 472 27.85 3.38 -12.23
C SER A 472 27.85 3.08 -10.74
N ALA A 473 27.15 2.01 -10.34
CA ALA A 473 27.09 1.57 -8.96
C ALA A 473 28.48 1.20 -8.42
N SER A 474 29.32 0.54 -9.23
CA SER A 474 30.68 0.14 -8.83
C SER A 474 31.58 1.34 -8.58
N HIS A 475 31.47 2.40 -9.39
CA HIS A 475 32.23 3.62 -9.19
C HIS A 475 31.85 4.33 -7.87
N LEU A 476 30.55 4.41 -7.56
CA LEU A 476 30.10 4.93 -6.26
C LEU A 476 30.61 4.07 -5.09
N GLN A 477 30.52 2.75 -5.21
CA GLN A 477 30.98 1.82 -4.16
C GLN A 477 32.50 1.91 -3.93
N GLN A 478 33.29 2.00 -5.00
CA GLN A 478 34.73 2.26 -4.91
C GLN A 478 35.02 3.59 -4.22
N TYR A 479 34.30 4.66 -4.58
CA TYR A 479 34.43 5.95 -3.91
C TYR A 479 34.10 5.86 -2.41
N LEU A 480 33.03 5.16 -2.02
CA LEU A 480 32.67 4.97 -0.60
C LEU A 480 33.77 4.23 0.18
N SER A 481 34.40 3.23 -0.44
CA SER A 481 35.53 2.50 0.14
C SER A 481 36.74 3.43 0.35
N SER A 482 37.18 4.13 -0.70
CA SER A 482 38.29 5.09 -0.62
C SER A 482 37.99 6.26 0.31
N PHE A 483 36.74 6.68 0.39
CA PHE A 483 36.30 7.72 1.32
C PHE A 483 36.58 7.29 2.76
N LEU A 484 36.16 6.10 3.20
CA LEU A 484 36.41 5.62 4.56
C LEU A 484 37.91 5.51 4.89
N GLU A 485 38.73 5.06 3.94
CA GLU A 485 40.19 4.99 4.13
C GLU A 485 40.80 6.37 4.40
N SER A 486 40.34 7.39 3.68
CA SER A 486 40.80 8.77 3.83
C SER A 486 40.33 9.48 5.11
N GLN A 487 39.35 8.92 5.84
CA GLN A 487 38.76 9.54 7.03
C GLN A 487 39.49 9.24 8.36
N ARG A 488 40.64 8.56 8.36
CA ARG A 488 41.42 8.22 9.59
C ARG A 488 42.22 9.41 10.18
N GLY A 489 41.61 10.58 10.34
CA GLY A 489 42.24 11.78 10.93
C GLY A 489 41.37 12.47 11.99
N PRO A 490 41.95 13.33 12.87
CA PRO A 490 41.21 14.05 13.91
C PRO A 490 40.37 15.18 13.29
N GLY A 491 39.17 14.84 12.85
CA GLY A 491 38.17 15.79 12.34
C GLY A 491 36.78 15.31 12.72
N GLY A 492 35.84 16.25 12.93
CA GLY A 492 34.45 15.92 13.24
C GLY A 492 33.81 15.01 12.18
N LYS A 493 32.77 14.27 12.60
CA LYS A 493 32.08 13.26 11.77
C LYS A 493 31.61 13.87 10.44
N PRO A 494 32.06 13.34 9.29
CA PRO A 494 31.69 13.90 8.00
C PRO A 494 30.26 13.52 7.60
N ARG A 495 29.62 14.38 6.81
CA ARG A 495 28.37 14.06 6.08
C ARG A 495 28.65 14.05 4.59
N LEU A 496 28.13 13.04 3.90
CA LEU A 496 28.30 12.86 2.46
C LEU A 496 27.02 13.24 1.71
N LEU A 497 27.13 14.17 0.77
CA LEU A 497 26.08 14.51 -0.18
C LEU A 497 26.35 13.79 -1.50
N VAL A 498 25.40 12.95 -1.95
CA VAL A 498 25.52 12.20 -3.21
C VAL A 498 24.61 12.85 -4.25
N LEU A 499 25.20 13.41 -5.31
CA LEU A 499 24.46 13.94 -6.45
C LEU A 499 24.29 12.87 -7.52
N SER A 500 23.05 12.51 -7.86
CA SER A 500 22.80 11.59 -8.97
C SER A 500 23.16 12.25 -10.31
N PRO A 501 23.80 11.54 -11.26
CA PRO A 501 24.04 12.08 -12.60
C PRO A 501 22.77 12.01 -13.46
N GLY A 502 22.62 12.94 -14.42
CA GLY A 502 21.64 12.81 -15.51
C GLY A 502 20.23 12.32 -15.13
N TYR A 503 19.78 11.28 -15.83
CA TYR A 503 18.50 10.57 -15.69
C TYR A 503 18.59 9.29 -14.86
N THR A 504 19.44 9.29 -13.84
CA THR A 504 19.66 8.11 -12.99
C THR A 504 18.42 7.76 -12.18
N ASP A 505 18.08 6.47 -12.15
CA ASP A 505 17.09 5.96 -11.24
C ASP A 505 17.60 6.06 -9.79
N VAL A 506 16.82 6.70 -8.93
CA VAL A 506 17.18 6.86 -7.51
C VAL A 506 17.30 5.51 -6.80
N LEU A 507 16.59 4.47 -7.27
CA LEU A 507 16.70 3.12 -6.72
C LEU A 507 18.11 2.56 -6.89
N ASP A 508 18.75 2.78 -8.05
CA ASP A 508 20.10 2.29 -8.32
C ASP A 508 21.12 2.93 -7.36
N VAL A 509 20.96 4.22 -7.06
CA VAL A 509 21.82 4.93 -6.10
C VAL A 509 21.59 4.42 -4.69
N VAL A 510 20.33 4.29 -4.27
CA VAL A 510 19.97 3.76 -2.95
C VAL A 510 20.46 2.32 -2.78
N GLN A 511 20.32 1.49 -3.80
CA GLN A 511 20.79 0.11 -3.79
C GLN A 511 22.32 0.03 -3.72
N ALA A 512 23.04 0.86 -4.49
CA ALA A 512 24.50 0.91 -4.45
C ALA A 512 25.04 1.26 -3.05
N VAL A 513 24.34 2.16 -2.33
CA VAL A 513 24.67 2.55 -0.95
C VAL A 513 24.29 1.47 0.06
N LEU A 514 23.07 0.93 -0.03
CA LEU A 514 22.57 -0.06 0.94
C LEU A 514 23.22 -1.44 0.79
N PHE A 515 23.67 -1.82 -0.41
CA PHE A 515 24.23 -3.14 -0.73
C PHE A 515 25.66 -3.02 -1.26
N HIS A 516 26.53 -2.42 -0.45
CA HIS A 516 27.96 -2.38 -0.72
C HIS A 516 28.54 -3.82 -0.68
N PRO A 517 29.43 -4.21 -1.61
CA PRO A 517 29.99 -5.58 -1.66
C PRO A 517 30.83 -5.94 -0.44
N ASP A 518 31.48 -4.94 0.19
CA ASP A 518 32.15 -5.09 1.49
C ASP A 518 31.18 -4.77 2.65
N PRO A 519 30.85 -5.76 3.52
CA PRO A 519 29.93 -5.58 4.65
C PRO A 519 30.48 -4.65 5.74
N VAL A 520 31.80 -4.50 5.86
CA VAL A 520 32.43 -3.58 6.83
C VAL A 520 32.16 -2.14 6.42
N VAL A 521 32.40 -1.83 5.14
CA VAL A 521 32.11 -0.52 4.55
C VAL A 521 30.61 -0.23 4.63
N GLN A 522 29.76 -1.22 4.29
CA GLN A 522 28.30 -1.10 4.38
C GLN A 522 27.83 -0.69 5.78
N ALA A 523 28.40 -1.29 6.84
CA ALA A 523 28.02 -1.01 8.21
C ALA A 523 28.33 0.44 8.66
N CYS A 524 29.32 1.09 8.03
CA CYS A 524 29.74 2.45 8.34
C CYS A 524 28.85 3.55 7.76
N PHE A 525 27.96 3.25 6.82
CA PHE A 525 27.10 4.23 6.17
C PHE A 525 25.62 4.06 6.54
N THR A 526 24.87 5.17 6.49
CA THR A 526 23.40 5.15 6.58
C THR A 526 22.82 6.25 5.70
N ILE A 527 21.65 6.00 5.09
CA ILE A 527 20.93 7.03 4.34
C ILE A 527 20.06 7.80 5.32
N GLY A 528 20.28 9.11 5.42
CA GLY A 528 19.47 9.98 6.27
C GLY A 528 18.21 10.45 5.57
N ALA A 529 18.37 11.00 4.37
CA ALA A 529 17.28 11.56 3.56
C ALA A 529 17.58 11.43 2.06
N VAL A 530 16.50 11.37 1.27
CA VAL A 530 16.55 11.34 -0.19
C VAL A 530 15.67 12.47 -0.71
N THR A 531 16.30 13.42 -1.41
CA THR A 531 15.67 14.65 -1.88
C THR A 531 15.58 14.66 -3.39
N ALA A 532 14.37 14.81 -3.93
CA ALA A 532 14.12 14.95 -5.36
C ALA A 532 13.90 16.42 -5.75
N CYS A 533 14.74 16.95 -6.64
CA CYS A 533 14.63 18.30 -7.17
C CYS A 533 13.75 18.30 -8.42
N VAL A 534 12.78 19.21 -8.45
CA VAL A 534 11.72 19.25 -9.44
C VAL A 534 11.56 20.67 -9.97
N ASP A 535 11.73 20.85 -11.28
CA ASP A 535 11.32 22.08 -11.96
C ASP A 535 9.97 21.84 -12.66
N PRO A 536 8.87 22.48 -12.22
CA PRO A 536 7.55 22.36 -12.83
C PRO A 536 7.51 22.66 -14.34
N LEU A 537 8.44 23.48 -14.86
CA LEU A 537 8.50 23.81 -16.28
C LEU A 537 8.94 22.62 -17.15
N PHE A 538 9.69 21.69 -16.57
CA PHE A 538 10.17 20.48 -17.24
C PHE A 538 9.13 19.35 -17.30
N LEU A 539 7.97 19.53 -16.64
CA LEU A 539 7.01 18.45 -16.36
C LEU A 539 5.77 18.45 -17.25
N SER A 540 5.57 19.47 -18.08
CA SER A 540 4.32 19.62 -18.84
C SER A 540 4.04 18.49 -19.84
N GLU A 541 5.03 17.65 -20.19
CA GLU A 541 4.87 16.48 -21.08
C GLU A 541 5.57 15.19 -20.56
N PHE A 542 6.23 15.23 -19.40
CA PHE A 542 7.10 14.17 -18.87
C PHE A 542 6.51 13.44 -17.64
N ILE A 543 5.22 13.14 -17.69
CA ILE A 543 4.49 12.60 -16.53
C ILE A 543 5.05 11.24 -16.07
N PHE A 544 5.58 10.42 -16.99
CA PHE A 544 5.94 9.03 -16.68
C PHE A 544 7.33 8.81 -16.02
N PRO A 545 8.45 9.36 -16.53
CA PRO A 545 9.76 9.24 -15.87
C PRO A 545 9.84 10.02 -14.55
N PHE A 546 9.01 11.06 -14.41
CA PHE A 546 8.92 11.91 -13.23
C PHE A 546 8.33 11.20 -12.01
N CYS A 547 7.25 10.45 -12.19
CA CYS A 547 6.63 9.69 -11.09
C CYS A 547 7.59 8.65 -10.49
N ALA A 548 8.48 8.06 -11.29
CA ALA A 548 9.52 7.15 -10.82
C ALA A 548 10.59 7.86 -9.95
N SER A 549 10.82 9.16 -10.16
CA SER A 549 11.80 9.92 -9.38
C SER A 549 11.26 10.47 -8.06
N CYS A 550 9.95 10.37 -7.80
CA CYS A 550 9.29 10.91 -6.60
C CYS A 550 8.64 9.81 -5.75
N MET A 551 9.04 8.55 -5.92
CA MET A 551 8.30 7.41 -5.38
C MET A 551 8.24 7.38 -3.85
N SER A 552 7.08 6.96 -3.34
CA SER A 552 6.83 6.74 -1.92
C SER A 552 7.75 5.66 -1.34
N GLY A 553 8.20 5.85 -0.10
CA GLY A 553 9.14 4.95 0.58
C GLY A 553 10.60 5.16 0.21
N ILE A 554 10.93 5.82 -0.90
CA ILE A 554 12.32 6.11 -1.28
C ILE A 554 12.64 7.59 -1.09
N VAL A 555 11.84 8.47 -1.67
CA VAL A 555 12.02 9.93 -1.58
C VAL A 555 11.29 10.48 -0.36
N SER A 556 12.03 11.07 0.56
CA SER A 556 11.48 11.71 1.76
C SER A 556 11.06 13.16 1.51
N THR A 557 11.75 13.84 0.59
CA THR A 557 11.60 15.29 0.39
C THR A 557 11.57 15.63 -1.10
N VAL A 558 10.62 16.47 -1.52
CA VAL A 558 10.49 16.98 -2.88
C VAL A 558 10.70 18.49 -2.86
N VAL A 559 11.70 18.95 -3.59
CA VAL A 559 12.10 20.37 -3.65
C VAL A 559 11.73 20.95 -5.01
N PHE A 560 10.83 21.93 -5.02
CA PHE A 560 10.42 22.66 -6.20
C PHE A 560 11.38 23.82 -6.47
N THR A 561 12.11 23.76 -7.59
CA THR A 561 13.19 24.71 -7.91
C THR A 561 12.84 25.76 -8.97
N GLY A 562 11.66 25.68 -9.58
CA GLY A 562 11.17 26.62 -10.58
C GLY A 562 10.83 28.01 -10.03
N LEU A 563 10.80 29.02 -10.92
CA LEU A 563 10.44 30.41 -10.59
C LEU A 563 8.93 30.56 -10.30
N THR A 564 8.55 31.17 -9.17
CA THR A 564 7.14 31.30 -8.75
C THR A 564 6.41 32.56 -9.27
N ALA A 565 7.03 33.35 -10.14
CA ALA A 565 6.46 34.62 -10.64
C ALA A 565 5.18 34.42 -11.49
N GLU A 566 4.05 34.49 -10.78
CA GLU A 566 2.64 34.82 -11.09
C GLU A 566 1.92 34.30 -12.35
N GLN A 567 2.56 33.94 -13.47
CA GLN A 567 1.84 33.51 -14.68
C GLN A 567 1.58 32.00 -14.81
N LYS A 568 2.07 31.14 -13.88
CA LYS A 568 2.05 29.67 -14.04
C LYS A 568 1.57 28.85 -12.82
N ARG A 569 0.83 29.47 -11.89
CA ARG A 569 0.25 28.81 -10.70
C ARG A 569 -0.55 27.50 -10.98
N PRO A 570 -1.38 27.37 -12.04
CA PRO A 570 -2.19 26.16 -12.22
C PRO A 570 -1.35 24.91 -12.55
N LEU A 571 -0.26 25.05 -13.30
CA LEU A 571 0.65 23.92 -13.61
C LEU A 571 1.35 23.42 -12.35
N VAL A 572 1.83 24.34 -11.51
CA VAL A 572 2.50 23.99 -10.24
C VAL A 572 1.53 23.27 -9.30
N GLN A 573 0.27 23.73 -9.20
CA GLN A 573 -0.76 23.04 -8.42
C GLN A 573 -1.07 21.64 -8.95
N HIS A 574 -1.13 21.47 -10.27
CA HIS A 574 -1.35 20.16 -10.89
C HIS A 574 -0.18 19.21 -10.61
N VAL A 575 1.06 19.68 -10.74
CA VAL A 575 2.26 18.90 -10.40
C VAL A 575 2.27 18.54 -8.91
N HIS A 576 1.91 19.48 -8.01
CA HIS A 576 1.81 19.19 -6.58
C HIS A 576 0.80 18.07 -6.31
N GLN A 577 -0.37 18.10 -6.93
CA GLN A 577 -1.39 17.05 -6.80
C GLN A 577 -0.88 15.70 -7.32
N LEU A 578 -0.22 15.69 -8.48
CA LEU A 578 0.37 14.48 -9.06
C LEU A 578 1.43 13.87 -8.14
N VAL A 579 2.40 14.66 -7.68
CA VAL A 579 3.44 14.19 -6.74
C VAL A 579 2.79 13.70 -5.45
N ARG A 580 1.77 14.39 -4.93
CA ARG A 580 1.10 13.99 -3.69
C ARG A 580 0.32 12.69 -3.85
N SER A 581 -0.20 12.42 -5.04
CA SER A 581 -0.84 11.14 -5.36
C SER A 581 0.15 9.98 -5.44
N ALA A 582 1.38 10.23 -5.92
CA ALA A 582 2.45 9.23 -6.02
C ALA A 582 3.18 9.02 -4.68
N ASN A 583 3.32 10.07 -3.87
CA ASN A 583 4.01 10.08 -2.60
C ASN A 583 3.29 10.98 -1.57
N PRO A 584 2.33 10.40 -0.83
CA PRO A 584 1.56 11.13 0.18
C PRO A 584 2.38 11.51 1.42
N THR A 585 3.56 10.94 1.62
CA THR A 585 4.37 11.12 2.84
C THR A 585 5.50 12.14 2.64
N ALA A 586 5.90 12.45 1.40
CA ALA A 586 7.00 13.37 1.15
C ALA A 586 6.73 14.80 1.64
N ALA A 587 7.75 15.46 2.18
CA ALA A 587 7.73 16.89 2.47
C ALA A 587 7.90 17.71 1.19
N PHE A 588 7.11 18.77 1.00
CA PHE A 588 7.20 19.66 -0.16
C PHE A 588 7.88 20.96 0.25
N ILE A 589 9.00 21.27 -0.41
CA ILE A 589 9.82 22.44 -0.12
C ILE A 589 9.91 23.30 -1.38
N LEU A 590 9.81 24.61 -1.20
CA LEU A 590 10.04 25.56 -2.28
C LEU A 590 11.46 26.12 -2.17
N ALA A 591 12.26 25.98 -3.22
CA ALA A 591 13.63 26.47 -3.26
C ALA A 591 13.98 27.07 -4.62
N GLU A 592 13.58 28.32 -4.85
CA GLU A 592 13.76 28.98 -6.15
C GLU A 592 15.21 28.95 -6.62
N LYS A 593 15.44 28.41 -7.83
CA LYS A 593 16.78 28.20 -8.41
C LYS A 593 17.75 27.42 -7.50
N GLY A 594 17.23 26.66 -6.54
CA GLY A 594 18.00 25.88 -5.57
C GLY A 594 18.35 26.63 -4.28
N ALA A 595 17.83 27.84 -4.04
CA ALA A 595 18.03 28.55 -2.78
C ALA A 595 16.88 28.27 -1.80
N VAL A 596 17.20 27.72 -0.63
CA VAL A 596 16.22 27.43 0.44
C VAL A 596 16.18 28.61 1.41
N THR A 597 15.01 29.10 1.75
CA THR A 597 14.86 30.30 2.60
C THR A 597 14.58 29.99 4.08
N ARG A 598 13.99 28.83 4.39
CA ARG A 598 13.62 28.44 5.76
C ARG A 598 14.57 27.38 6.32
N ASN A 599 15.04 27.58 7.55
CA ASN A 599 15.92 26.62 8.23
C ASN A 599 15.24 25.27 8.50
N GLU A 600 13.93 25.26 8.77
CA GLU A 600 13.15 24.02 8.94
C GLU A 600 13.20 23.15 7.67
N ASP A 601 13.12 23.77 6.50
CA ASP A 601 13.18 23.08 5.21
C ASP A 601 14.58 22.49 4.97
N VAL A 602 15.63 23.20 5.39
CA VAL A 602 17.01 22.68 5.36
C VAL A 602 17.15 21.44 6.24
N ASN A 603 16.56 21.44 7.44
CA ASN A 603 16.57 20.29 8.35
C ASN A 603 15.84 19.07 7.77
N LEU A 604 14.75 19.29 7.01
CA LEU A 604 14.04 18.21 6.32
C LEU A 604 14.84 17.61 5.15
N ILE A 605 15.59 18.44 4.41
CA ILE A 605 16.49 17.97 3.33
C ILE A 605 17.67 17.18 3.91
N LEU A 606 18.20 17.64 5.05
CA LEU A 606 19.41 17.10 5.68
C LEU A 606 19.11 16.18 6.87
N SER A 607 17.88 15.68 6.98
CA SER A 607 17.45 14.79 8.07
C SER A 607 18.31 13.53 8.16
N ASP A 608 18.55 13.07 9.39
CA ASP A 608 19.36 11.89 9.69
C ASP A 608 18.57 10.59 9.68
N SER A 609 17.25 10.69 9.69
CA SER A 609 16.38 9.55 9.94
C SER A 609 15.13 9.50 9.07
N SER A 610 14.85 10.52 8.24
CA SER A 610 13.63 10.57 7.42
C SER A 610 13.51 9.41 6.44
N PHE A 611 14.64 8.86 5.96
CA PHE A 611 14.62 7.62 5.17
C PHE A 611 14.15 6.40 5.98
N ASN A 612 14.37 6.37 7.28
CA ASN A 612 14.03 5.26 8.18
C ASN A 612 12.73 5.49 8.98
N GLU A 613 11.98 6.55 8.68
CA GLU A 613 10.69 6.80 9.31
C GLU A 613 9.71 5.62 9.08
N PRO A 614 8.84 5.31 10.06
CA PRO A 614 7.94 4.16 9.99
C PRO A 614 7.08 4.10 8.73
N GLN A 615 6.60 5.27 8.27
CA GLN A 615 5.75 5.37 7.08
C GLN A 615 6.54 5.07 5.80
N MET A 616 7.78 5.57 5.72
CA MET A 616 8.69 5.33 4.60
C MET A 616 9.10 3.85 4.52
N LEU A 617 9.45 3.28 5.68
CA LEU A 617 9.82 1.87 5.78
C LEU A 617 8.66 0.95 5.38
N ARG A 618 7.45 1.25 5.83
CA ARG A 618 6.24 0.50 5.46
C ARG A 618 5.96 0.61 3.95
N ALA A 619 6.05 1.82 3.40
CA ALA A 619 5.89 2.02 1.96
C ALA A 619 6.93 1.22 1.16
N ARG A 620 8.18 1.08 1.66
CA ARG A 620 9.19 0.25 0.99
C ARG A 620 8.80 -1.22 0.89
N TYR A 621 8.35 -1.81 2.00
CA TYR A 621 7.92 -3.21 1.99
C TYR A 621 6.68 -3.46 1.12
N VAL A 622 5.82 -2.45 0.98
CA VAL A 622 4.60 -2.51 0.17
C VAL A 622 4.87 -2.30 -1.32
N LEU A 623 5.75 -1.37 -1.68
CA LEU A 623 5.96 -0.97 -3.07
C LEU A 623 7.15 -1.67 -3.73
N TYR A 624 8.09 -2.17 -2.92
CA TYR A 624 9.33 -2.82 -3.37
C TYR A 624 9.58 -4.12 -2.60
N PRO A 625 8.82 -5.19 -2.90
CA PRO A 625 9.07 -6.51 -2.33
C PRO A 625 10.52 -6.93 -2.55
N GLY A 626 11.19 -7.42 -1.49
CA GLY A 626 12.59 -7.83 -1.58
C GLY A 626 13.61 -6.69 -1.53
N TRP A 627 13.19 -5.44 -1.19
CA TRP A 627 14.12 -4.30 -1.12
C TRP A 627 15.31 -4.52 -0.17
N CYS A 628 15.09 -5.28 0.91
CA CYS A 628 16.12 -5.66 1.89
C CYS A 628 17.19 -6.61 1.35
N LYS A 629 17.01 -7.16 0.13
CA LYS A 629 17.95 -8.07 -0.53
C LYS A 629 18.63 -7.44 -1.76
N GLY A 630 18.38 -6.16 -2.03
CA GLY A 630 18.92 -5.48 -3.21
C GLY A 630 18.35 -6.01 -4.53
N ARG A 631 17.12 -6.55 -4.51
CA ARG A 631 16.44 -7.12 -5.68
C ARG A 631 15.17 -6.35 -6.03
N PHE A 632 15.21 -5.02 -6.03
CA PHE A 632 14.06 -4.21 -6.38
C PHE A 632 14.38 -3.37 -7.61
N CYS A 633 13.76 -3.73 -8.73
CA CYS A 633 13.86 -2.97 -9.97
C CYS A 633 12.73 -1.94 -10.02
N SER A 634 12.99 -0.76 -10.59
CA SER A 634 11.90 0.04 -11.15
C SER A 634 11.13 -0.83 -12.12
N GLY A 635 9.81 -0.94 -11.95
CA GLY A 635 8.96 -1.80 -12.77
C GLY A 635 9.23 -1.60 -14.27
N SER A 636 8.98 -2.66 -15.05
CA SER A 636 9.28 -2.79 -16.49
C SER A 636 8.58 -1.78 -17.43
N GLY A 637 8.03 -0.68 -16.90
CA GLY A 637 7.31 0.35 -17.64
C GLY A 637 8.03 1.70 -17.81
N SER A 638 9.26 1.88 -17.29
CA SER A 638 9.95 3.17 -17.44
C SER A 638 10.39 3.39 -18.90
N LEU A 639 9.99 4.51 -19.50
CA LEU A 639 10.53 4.98 -20.78
C LEU A 639 12.02 5.23 -20.59
N VAL A 640 12.87 4.34 -21.12
CA VAL A 640 14.33 4.49 -21.05
C VAL A 640 14.74 5.67 -21.93
N LEU A 641 15.02 6.79 -21.29
CA LEU A 641 15.60 7.94 -21.95
C LEU A 641 17.09 7.66 -22.14
N THR A 642 17.52 7.58 -23.40
CA THR A 642 18.90 7.29 -23.76
C THR A 642 19.68 8.58 -23.99
N GLN A 643 20.91 8.61 -23.49
CA GLN A 643 21.86 9.66 -23.78
C GLN A 643 22.79 9.17 -24.90
N GLN A 644 22.92 9.95 -25.97
CA GLN A 644 23.74 9.61 -27.12
C GLN A 644 24.75 10.72 -27.38
N ARG A 645 26.05 10.39 -27.31
CA ARG A 645 27.14 11.33 -27.57
C ARG A 645 27.63 11.18 -29.00
N VAL A 646 27.66 12.29 -29.73
CA VAL A 646 28.23 12.35 -31.07
C VAL A 646 29.41 13.31 -31.08
N ALA A 647 30.61 12.77 -31.30
CA ALA A 647 31.83 13.55 -31.43
C ALA A 647 32.07 13.95 -32.90
N PHE A 648 32.56 15.15 -33.13
CA PHE A 648 32.85 15.67 -34.47
C PHE A 648 33.98 16.72 -34.44
N LYS A 649 34.58 16.99 -35.60
CA LYS A 649 35.69 17.96 -35.71
C LYS A 649 35.34 19.23 -36.50
N ARG A 650 34.36 19.13 -37.40
CA ARG A 650 34.00 20.23 -38.31
C ARG A 650 33.19 21.31 -37.57
N PRO A 651 33.48 22.61 -37.76
CA PRO A 651 32.67 23.67 -37.18
C PRO A 651 31.25 23.69 -37.76
N LEU A 652 30.29 24.09 -36.93
CA LEU A 652 28.88 24.23 -37.28
C LEU A 652 28.56 25.67 -37.71
N GLU A 653 27.52 25.84 -38.52
CA GLU A 653 27.00 27.17 -38.84
C GLU A 653 25.99 27.59 -37.77
N ARG A 654 26.31 28.65 -37.00
CA ARG A 654 25.48 29.11 -35.87
C ARG A 654 24.01 29.34 -36.27
N PRO A 655 23.67 29.98 -37.40
CA PRO A 655 22.27 30.19 -37.79
C PRO A 655 21.53 28.88 -38.10
N LEU A 656 22.21 27.91 -38.71
CA LEU A 656 21.63 26.59 -39.01
C LEU A 656 21.40 25.80 -37.72
N PHE A 657 22.37 25.79 -36.81
CA PHE A 657 22.24 25.12 -35.52
C PHE A 657 21.06 25.66 -34.72
N VAL A 658 20.94 26.99 -34.57
CA VAL A 658 19.81 27.63 -33.86
C VAL A 658 18.47 27.26 -34.49
N THR A 659 18.39 27.29 -35.83
CA THR A 659 17.16 26.94 -36.57
C THR A 659 16.78 25.47 -36.35
N ARG A 660 17.76 24.56 -36.36
CA ARG A 660 17.53 23.12 -36.17
C ARG A 660 17.16 22.79 -34.73
N CYS A 661 17.77 23.44 -33.74
CA CYS A 661 17.34 23.34 -32.34
C CYS A 661 15.86 23.73 -32.20
N LYS A 662 15.46 24.90 -32.73
CA LYS A 662 14.06 25.35 -32.70
C LYS A 662 13.10 24.36 -33.37
N ALA A 663 13.51 23.73 -34.47
CA ALA A 663 12.72 22.73 -35.18
C ALA A 663 12.49 21.42 -34.38
N LEU A 664 13.36 21.10 -33.40
CA LEU A 664 13.16 19.93 -32.53
C LEU A 664 11.85 20.04 -31.74
N LYS A 665 11.44 21.25 -31.35
CA LYS A 665 10.21 21.46 -30.57
C LYS A 665 8.97 21.04 -31.34
N SER A 666 8.90 21.40 -32.62
CA SER A 666 7.83 20.97 -33.52
C SER A 666 7.87 19.48 -33.89
N SER A 667 8.96 18.78 -33.57
CA SER A 667 9.14 17.35 -33.92
C SER A 667 8.75 16.38 -32.80
N LEU A 668 8.41 16.88 -31.60
CA LEU A 668 8.00 16.06 -30.46
C LEU A 668 6.68 15.34 -30.74
N ARG A 669 6.65 14.03 -30.52
CA ARG A 669 5.47 13.17 -30.68
C ARG A 669 4.91 12.73 -29.32
N PRO A 670 3.58 12.74 -29.11
CA PRO A 670 2.97 12.35 -27.83
C PRO A 670 2.90 10.83 -27.59
N SER A 671 2.85 10.00 -28.63
CA SER A 671 3.02 8.54 -28.55
C SER A 671 3.07 7.94 -29.97
N PRO A 672 3.94 6.95 -30.26
CA PRO A 672 5.05 6.47 -29.44
C PRO A 672 6.16 7.54 -29.38
N PHE A 673 6.73 7.79 -28.19
CA PHE A 673 7.74 8.84 -27.93
C PHE A 673 9.09 8.63 -28.67
N ARG A 674 9.19 7.62 -29.53
CA ARG A 674 10.41 7.20 -30.21
C ARG A 674 10.86 8.26 -31.22
N GLY A 675 12.14 8.63 -31.16
CA GLY A 675 12.76 9.67 -31.98
C GLY A 675 12.70 11.07 -31.38
N ASN A 676 12.01 11.26 -30.24
CA ASN A 676 11.96 12.56 -29.57
C ASN A 676 13.33 12.90 -28.94
N VAL A 677 13.82 14.11 -29.22
CA VAL A 677 15.02 14.71 -28.59
C VAL A 677 14.58 15.81 -27.65
N TYR A 678 14.94 15.70 -26.38
CA TYR A 678 14.46 16.61 -25.34
C TYR A 678 15.52 17.60 -24.87
N ASN A 679 16.78 17.18 -24.78
CA ASN A 679 17.91 18.07 -24.52
C ASN A 679 19.05 17.82 -25.51
N VAL A 680 19.75 18.89 -25.84
CA VAL A 680 20.98 18.87 -26.63
C VAL A 680 22.00 19.74 -25.92
N TRP A 681 23.15 19.20 -25.54
CA TRP A 681 24.18 19.97 -24.86
C TRP A 681 25.58 19.46 -25.20
N GLY A 682 26.59 20.29 -25.05
CA GLY A 682 27.98 19.89 -25.31
C GLY A 682 28.87 21.04 -25.73
N LYS A 683 30.02 20.70 -26.32
CA LYS A 683 31.07 21.65 -26.71
C LYS A 683 31.14 21.69 -28.23
N VAL A 684 30.94 22.87 -28.81
CA VAL A 684 30.92 23.06 -30.28
C VAL A 684 31.80 24.23 -30.69
N ARG A 685 32.30 24.18 -31.92
CA ARG A 685 32.95 25.33 -32.57
C ARG A 685 32.04 25.80 -33.70
N PHE A 686 31.82 27.10 -33.79
CA PHE A 686 31.03 27.68 -34.87
C PHE A 686 31.94 28.28 -35.95
N SER A 687 31.46 28.34 -37.19
CA SER A 687 32.22 28.92 -38.32
C SER A 687 32.49 30.43 -38.16
N ASP A 688 31.76 31.10 -37.27
CA ASP A 688 31.89 32.54 -36.96
C ASP A 688 32.79 32.82 -35.74
N SER A 689 33.37 31.80 -35.10
CA SER A 689 34.19 31.94 -33.89
C SER A 689 35.17 30.78 -33.70
N ASP A 690 36.44 31.11 -33.49
CA ASP A 690 37.49 30.11 -33.20
C ASP A 690 37.43 29.55 -31.77
N GLN A 691 36.74 30.25 -30.86
CA GLN A 691 36.55 29.81 -29.48
C GLN A 691 35.59 28.62 -29.39
N LEU A 692 35.90 27.68 -28.50
CA LEU A 692 35.01 26.59 -28.14
C LEU A 692 33.85 27.16 -27.33
N MET A 693 32.64 26.83 -27.75
CA MET A 693 31.39 27.30 -27.15
C MET A 693 30.73 26.14 -26.43
N GLU A 694 30.30 26.35 -25.19
CA GLU A 694 29.39 25.47 -24.51
C GLU A 694 27.97 25.80 -24.94
N VAL A 695 27.25 24.79 -25.42
CA VAL A 695 25.86 24.93 -25.86
C VAL A 695 24.97 24.04 -25.01
N SER A 696 23.80 24.56 -24.66
CA SER A 696 22.74 23.78 -24.03
C SER A 696 21.39 24.26 -24.53
N TYR A 697 20.61 23.32 -25.05
CA TYR A 697 19.28 23.53 -25.61
C TYR A 697 18.29 22.56 -24.97
N ASN A 698 17.17 23.09 -24.51
CA ASN A 698 16.04 22.30 -24.05
C ASN A 698 14.85 22.46 -25.00
N THR A 699 14.40 21.35 -25.58
CA THR A 699 13.36 21.32 -26.61
C THR A 699 11.99 21.78 -26.09
N VAL A 700 11.64 21.43 -24.84
CA VAL A 700 10.32 21.70 -24.25
C VAL A 700 10.17 23.20 -23.92
N SER A 701 11.09 23.75 -23.14
CA SER A 701 11.14 25.19 -22.83
C SER A 701 11.48 26.05 -24.05
N GLY A 702 12.21 25.51 -25.02
CA GLY A 702 12.76 26.27 -26.15
C GLY A 702 13.95 27.15 -25.76
N THR A 703 14.53 26.96 -24.57
CA THR A 703 15.65 27.77 -24.07
C THR A 703 16.95 27.28 -24.69
N LEU A 704 17.67 28.19 -25.36
CA LEU A 704 19.00 27.95 -25.91
C LEU A 704 20.01 28.85 -25.20
N SER A 705 21.06 28.25 -24.64
CA SER A 705 22.22 28.95 -24.10
C SER A 705 23.45 28.60 -24.92
N ILE A 706 24.25 29.62 -25.24
CA ILE A 706 25.52 29.51 -25.95
C ILE A 706 26.49 30.41 -25.20
N VAL A 707 27.47 29.82 -24.52
CA VAL A 707 28.41 30.54 -23.66
C VAL A 707 29.84 30.22 -24.11
N PRO A 708 30.71 31.23 -24.31
CA PRO A 708 32.12 30.98 -24.62
C PRO A 708 32.82 30.35 -23.42
N LEU A 709 33.62 29.29 -23.66
CA LEU A 709 34.45 28.69 -22.62
C LEU A 709 35.70 29.56 -22.38
N THR A 710 35.96 29.90 -21.11
CA THR A 710 37.22 30.54 -20.71
C THR A 710 38.39 29.58 -20.95
N PRO A 711 39.43 29.96 -21.73
CA PRO A 711 40.51 29.05 -22.09
C PRO A 711 41.39 28.69 -20.89
N GLY A 712 41.53 27.39 -20.61
CA GLY A 712 42.50 26.87 -19.65
C GLY A 712 43.89 26.71 -20.29
N PRO A 713 44.96 26.52 -19.50
CA PRO A 713 46.35 26.54 -20.01
C PRO A 713 46.75 25.40 -20.96
N LYS A 714 45.84 24.49 -21.34
CA LYS A 714 46.11 23.27 -22.12
C LYS A 714 45.04 22.89 -23.17
N ASP A 715 44.28 23.84 -23.71
CA ASP A 715 43.09 23.55 -24.54
C ASP A 715 43.24 23.79 -26.06
N THR A 716 44.33 23.35 -26.71
CA THR A 716 44.43 23.40 -28.18
C THR A 716 43.82 22.18 -28.90
N THR A 717 43.39 21.14 -28.16
CA THR A 717 42.97 19.86 -28.77
C THR A 717 41.68 19.24 -28.19
N THR A 718 40.83 20.03 -27.54
CA THR A 718 39.57 19.53 -26.96
C THR A 718 38.57 19.17 -28.10
N PRO A 719 38.10 17.92 -28.21
CA PRO A 719 37.22 17.49 -29.30
C PRO A 719 35.81 18.09 -29.15
N CYS A 720 35.21 18.55 -30.26
CA CYS A 720 33.80 18.97 -30.25
C CYS A 720 32.89 17.75 -30.09
N PHE A 721 31.86 17.86 -29.28
CA PHE A 721 30.85 16.82 -29.11
C PHE A 721 29.51 17.42 -28.73
N LEU A 722 28.45 16.72 -29.08
CA LEU A 722 27.09 16.99 -28.62
C LEU A 722 26.50 15.72 -28.01
N ILE A 723 25.78 15.90 -26.92
CA ILE A 723 25.02 14.87 -26.21
C ILE A 723 23.54 15.17 -26.42
N PHE A 724 22.82 14.13 -26.83
CA PHE A 724 21.40 14.16 -27.12
C PHE A 724 20.68 13.26 -26.13
N ASP A 725 19.73 13.83 -25.40
CA ASP A 725 18.87 13.10 -24.46
C ASP A 725 17.51 12.85 -25.14
N GLY A 726 17.13 11.59 -25.35
CA GLY A 726 15.91 11.26 -26.09
C GLY A 726 15.45 9.81 -25.96
N VAL A 727 14.36 9.44 -26.62
CA VAL A 727 13.80 8.08 -26.55
C VAL A 727 14.02 7.36 -27.87
N GLY A 728 14.73 6.23 -27.84
CA GLY A 728 14.99 5.40 -29.02
C GLY A 728 15.71 6.14 -30.16
N LEU A 729 16.66 7.02 -29.79
CA LEU A 729 17.52 7.75 -30.72
C LEU A 729 18.47 6.78 -31.45
N THR A 730 18.71 7.02 -32.74
CA THR A 730 19.69 6.29 -33.54
C THR A 730 20.89 7.19 -33.82
N GLU A 731 22.11 6.64 -33.71
CA GLU A 731 23.34 7.39 -33.93
C GLU A 731 23.40 8.00 -35.34
N ASP A 732 22.96 7.25 -36.36
CA ASP A 732 22.93 7.71 -37.76
C ASP A 732 21.99 8.90 -37.96
N GLY A 733 20.81 8.88 -37.34
CA GLY A 733 19.86 10.00 -37.40
C GLY A 733 20.41 11.28 -36.76
N LEU A 734 21.15 11.15 -35.65
CA LEU A 734 21.82 12.28 -35.00
C LEU A 734 22.99 12.81 -35.84
N LYS A 735 23.77 11.92 -36.48
CA LYS A 735 24.81 12.31 -37.43
C LYS A 735 24.22 13.07 -38.62
N ASP A 736 23.10 12.61 -39.18
CA ASP A 736 22.39 13.31 -40.25
C ASP A 736 21.91 14.69 -39.81
N TRP A 737 21.33 14.79 -38.62
CA TRP A 737 20.92 16.06 -38.03
C TRP A 737 22.09 17.04 -37.89
N LEU A 738 23.26 16.57 -37.45
CA LEU A 738 24.48 17.38 -37.36
C LEU A 738 24.99 17.83 -38.72
N ARG A 739 24.91 16.98 -39.75
CA ARG A 739 25.30 17.35 -41.13
C ARG A 739 24.45 18.50 -41.66
N LEU A 740 23.18 18.59 -41.28
CA LEU A 740 22.29 19.71 -41.63
C LEU A 740 22.67 21.04 -40.95
N CYS A 741 23.47 20.99 -39.88
CA CYS A 741 23.98 22.16 -39.17
C CYS A 741 25.31 22.67 -39.74
N ALA A 742 25.88 22.00 -40.75
CA ALA A 742 27.12 22.38 -41.40
C ALA A 742 26.87 22.75 -42.89
N LYS A 743 27.82 23.46 -43.51
CA LYS A 743 27.77 23.77 -44.96
C LYS A 743 27.69 22.47 -45.78
N GLN A 744 26.56 22.28 -46.48
CA GLN A 744 26.34 21.17 -47.40
C GLN A 744 27.19 21.35 -48.66
N LYS A 745 27.74 20.24 -49.16
CA LYS A 745 28.48 20.21 -50.44
C LYS A 745 27.47 20.42 -51.57
N GLN A 746 27.72 21.35 -52.50
CA GLN A 746 26.80 21.61 -53.61
C GLN A 746 26.50 20.31 -54.38
N THR A 747 25.22 20.01 -54.63
CA THR A 747 24.78 18.82 -55.36
C THR A 747 25.21 18.90 -56.83
N LYS A 748 25.91 17.87 -57.33
CA LYS A 748 26.27 17.72 -58.76
C LYS A 748 24.97 17.78 -59.60
N LYS A 749 24.92 18.60 -60.66
CA LYS A 749 23.76 18.66 -61.60
C LYS A 749 23.48 17.25 -62.18
N PRO A 750 22.21 16.83 -62.31
CA PRO A 750 21.85 15.48 -62.78
C PRO A 750 22.27 15.24 -64.24
N LYS A 751 22.67 14.01 -64.56
CA LYS A 751 23.04 13.57 -65.92
C LYS A 751 21.83 13.66 -66.87
N LYS A 752 21.97 14.42 -67.98
CA LYS A 752 20.99 14.45 -69.08
C LYS A 752 21.13 13.21 -69.98
N THR A 753 20.01 12.59 -70.36
CA THR A 753 19.85 11.40 -71.23
C THR A 753 18.95 11.72 -72.44
N LYS A 754 18.86 10.84 -73.45
CA LYS A 754 18.06 11.03 -74.69
C LYS A 754 16.61 11.46 -74.43
N SER A 755 16.00 10.98 -73.35
CA SER A 755 14.62 11.29 -72.94
C SER A 755 14.45 12.64 -72.23
N THR A 756 15.54 13.32 -71.88
CA THR A 756 15.53 14.60 -71.14
C THR A 756 16.07 15.78 -71.95
N LEU A 757 16.36 15.57 -73.24
CA LEU A 757 16.73 16.62 -74.20
C LEU A 757 15.49 17.25 -74.82
N SER A 758 15.45 18.59 -74.87
CA SER A 758 14.35 19.30 -75.50
C SER A 758 14.43 19.22 -77.04
N PRO A 759 13.29 19.31 -77.76
CA PRO A 759 13.28 19.30 -79.23
C PRO A 759 14.12 20.43 -79.87
N GLN A 760 14.30 21.55 -79.17
CA GLN A 760 15.11 22.68 -79.62
C GLN A 760 16.62 22.40 -79.52
N GLU A 761 17.07 21.75 -78.44
CA GLU A 761 18.47 21.33 -78.28
C GLU A 761 18.86 20.28 -79.34
N ILE A 762 17.96 19.35 -79.66
CA ILE A 762 18.17 18.33 -80.71
C ILE A 762 18.32 18.98 -82.09
N LYS A 763 17.47 19.97 -82.41
CA LYS A 763 17.57 20.72 -83.67
C LYS A 763 18.88 21.51 -83.78
N SER A 764 19.31 22.16 -82.70
CA SER A 764 20.58 22.90 -82.68
C SER A 764 21.78 21.97 -82.89
N ILE A 765 21.80 20.82 -82.23
CA ILE A 765 22.89 19.83 -82.37
C ILE A 765 22.89 19.24 -83.78
N HIS A 766 21.72 18.97 -84.36
CA HIS A 766 21.61 18.47 -85.73
C HIS A 766 22.13 19.48 -86.76
N MET A 767 21.75 20.76 -86.64
CA MET A 767 22.19 21.81 -87.59
C MET A 767 23.71 21.95 -87.68
N THR A 768 24.44 21.80 -86.58
CA THR A 768 25.90 21.94 -86.59
C THR A 768 26.63 20.74 -87.23
N ARG A 769 25.99 19.58 -87.30
CA ARG A 769 26.66 18.29 -87.49
C ARG A 769 26.09 17.42 -88.61
N HIS A 770 25.02 17.85 -89.27
CA HIS A 770 24.37 17.10 -90.35
C HIS A 770 25.27 16.88 -91.58
N LEU A 771 26.42 17.55 -91.63
CA LEU A 771 27.46 17.44 -92.68
C LEU A 771 28.67 16.59 -92.26
N ASP A 772 28.68 16.06 -91.03
CA ASP A 772 29.78 15.19 -90.57
C ASP A 772 29.79 13.85 -91.35
N PRO A 773 30.96 13.21 -91.51
CA PRO A 773 31.03 11.92 -92.20
C PRO A 773 30.18 10.87 -91.48
N LEU A 774 29.41 10.11 -92.26
CA LEU A 774 28.53 9.08 -91.73
C LEU A 774 29.34 7.93 -91.12
N PRO A 775 28.88 7.35 -89.99
CA PRO A 775 29.49 6.14 -89.44
C PRO A 775 29.46 4.99 -90.45
N PRO A 776 30.40 4.04 -90.37
CA PRO A 776 30.39 2.85 -91.21
C PRO A 776 29.05 2.13 -91.14
N GLY A 777 28.44 1.86 -92.30
CA GLY A 777 27.14 1.19 -92.39
C GLY A 777 25.92 2.12 -92.39
N PHE A 778 26.10 3.44 -92.51
CA PHE A 778 25.03 4.38 -92.78
C PHE A 778 25.24 5.07 -94.13
N PHE A 779 24.15 5.30 -94.86
CA PHE A 779 24.14 6.13 -96.06
C PHE A 779 22.96 7.09 -96.03
N TYR A 780 23.09 8.21 -96.74
CA TYR A 780 22.04 9.19 -96.89
C TYR A 780 21.40 9.06 -98.27
N ASN A 781 20.09 8.84 -98.33
CA ASN A 781 19.38 8.56 -99.57
C ASN A 781 18.81 9.82 -100.27
N GLY A 782 19.19 11.01 -99.82
CA GLY A 782 18.69 12.29 -100.31
C GLY A 782 17.56 12.90 -99.46
N TYR A 783 16.87 12.09 -98.64
CA TYR A 783 15.78 12.56 -97.76
C TYR A 783 15.94 12.12 -96.29
N GLN A 784 16.50 10.92 -96.04
CA GLN A 784 16.65 10.32 -94.71
C GLN A 784 17.97 9.55 -94.61
N TYR A 785 18.45 9.37 -93.37
CA TYR A 785 19.60 8.51 -93.08
C TYR A 785 19.12 7.07 -92.92
N VAL A 786 19.78 6.14 -93.59
CA VAL A 786 19.40 4.72 -93.60
C VAL A 786 20.59 3.88 -93.19
N ASP A 787 20.36 2.91 -92.30
CA ASP A 787 21.38 1.94 -91.91
C ASP A 787 21.45 0.75 -92.87
N ILE A 788 22.45 -0.13 -92.70
CA ILE A 788 22.59 -1.37 -93.48
C ILE A 788 21.40 -2.34 -93.35
N PHE A 789 20.52 -2.15 -92.36
CA PHE A 789 19.34 -2.98 -92.12
C PHE A 789 18.05 -2.36 -92.67
N GLY A 790 18.12 -1.16 -93.27
CA GLY A 790 17.00 -0.47 -93.88
C GLY A 790 16.18 0.41 -92.93
N GLU A 791 16.62 0.59 -91.69
CA GLU A 791 15.97 1.47 -90.71
C GLU A 791 16.18 2.94 -91.07
N LYS A 792 15.10 3.73 -91.08
CA LYS A 792 15.10 5.13 -91.54
C LYS A 792 15.11 6.09 -90.36
N MET A 793 16.03 7.04 -90.38
CA MET A 793 16.16 8.10 -89.38
C MET A 793 16.07 9.50 -90.01
N ASN A 794 15.34 10.39 -89.33
CA ASN A 794 15.19 11.80 -89.74
C ASN A 794 16.36 12.69 -89.33
N PHE A 795 17.28 12.19 -88.49
CA PHE A 795 18.40 12.98 -87.99
C PHE A 795 19.72 12.21 -88.13
N HIS A 796 20.83 12.95 -88.17
CA HIS A 796 22.18 12.38 -88.36
C HIS A 796 22.53 11.36 -87.24
N PRO A 797 23.09 10.17 -87.55
CA PRO A 797 23.31 9.10 -86.56
C PRO A 797 24.22 9.51 -85.38
N CYS A 798 25.18 10.42 -85.60
CA CYS A 798 26.14 10.86 -84.58
C CYS A 798 25.53 11.71 -83.44
N ILE A 799 24.26 12.09 -83.49
CA ILE A 799 23.59 12.87 -82.42
C ILE A 799 23.59 12.11 -81.10
N LEU A 800 23.49 10.78 -81.14
CA LEU A 800 23.47 9.92 -79.94
C LEU A 800 24.85 9.78 -79.28
N PHE A 801 25.92 9.76 -80.07
CA PHE A 801 27.28 9.54 -79.57
C PHE A 801 27.78 10.73 -78.75
N GLN A 802 27.36 11.96 -79.08
CA GLN A 802 27.93 13.15 -78.45
C GLN A 802 27.11 13.72 -77.29
N ALA A 803 25.81 13.44 -77.17
CA ALA A 803 25.08 13.72 -75.92
C ALA A 803 25.74 13.04 -74.70
N ILE A 804 26.44 11.93 -74.95
CA ILE A 804 27.22 11.17 -73.97
C ILE A 804 28.60 11.83 -73.76
N LEU A 805 29.31 12.24 -74.83
CA LEU A 805 30.66 12.83 -74.74
C LEU A 805 30.69 14.26 -74.15
N THR A 806 29.74 15.13 -74.51
CA THR A 806 29.69 16.50 -73.96
C THR A 806 29.45 16.49 -72.44
N ASN A 807 28.79 15.45 -71.92
CA ASN A 807 28.64 15.22 -70.49
C ASN A 807 29.93 14.69 -69.83
N CYS A 808 30.69 13.82 -70.50
CA CYS A 808 31.94 13.29 -69.94
C CYS A 808 33.01 14.36 -69.72
N LEU A 809 33.17 15.30 -70.67
CA LEU A 809 34.13 16.41 -70.54
C LEU A 809 33.77 17.39 -69.43
N TYR A 810 32.49 17.68 -69.23
CA TYR A 810 32.03 18.61 -68.17
C TYR A 810 32.11 18.02 -66.76
N VAL A 811 31.94 16.70 -66.63
CA VAL A 811 32.15 15.97 -65.37
C VAL A 811 33.65 15.89 -65.03
N TYR A 812 34.51 15.69 -66.02
CA TYR A 812 35.96 15.59 -65.81
C TYR A 812 36.59 16.92 -65.36
N GLN A 813 36.17 18.05 -65.94
CA GLN A 813 36.66 19.38 -65.55
C GLN A 813 36.25 19.78 -64.12
N ASN A 814 35.06 19.36 -63.66
CA ASN A 814 34.61 19.61 -62.28
C ASN A 814 35.24 18.67 -61.24
N GLU A 815 35.74 17.51 -61.66
CA GLU A 815 36.45 16.59 -60.75
C GLU A 815 37.91 17.01 -60.51
N GLN A 816 38.56 17.70 -61.45
CA GLN A 816 39.89 18.27 -61.20
C GLN A 816 39.85 19.50 -60.28
N ALA A 817 38.82 20.36 -60.36
CA ALA A 817 38.68 21.50 -59.47
C ALA A 817 38.40 21.11 -58.00
N ASN A 818 37.86 19.91 -57.76
CA ASN A 818 37.56 19.38 -56.41
C ASN A 818 38.72 18.61 -55.76
N ARG A 819 39.85 18.39 -56.45
CA ARG A 819 41.03 17.73 -55.86
C ARG A 819 42.00 18.69 -55.17
N ASN A 820 41.78 20.00 -55.29
CA ASN A 820 42.65 21.03 -54.70
C ASN A 820 42.02 21.85 -53.55
N HIS A 821 40.92 21.38 -52.92
CA HIS A 821 40.32 22.04 -51.74
C HIS A 821 39.87 21.09 -50.65
#